data_AF-A0A5S4V481-F1
#
_entry.id   AF-A0A5S4V481-F1
#
_cell.length_a   1.000
_cell.length_b   1.000
_cell.length_c   1.000
_cell.angle_alpha   90.00
_cell.angle_beta   90.00
_cell.angle_gamma   90.00
#
_symmetry.space_group_name_H-M   'P 1'
#
loop_
_entity.id
_entity.type
_entity.pdbx_description
1 polymer ?
#
loop_
_entity_poly.entity_id
_entity_poly.type
_entity_poly.pdbx_seq_one_letter_code
_entity_poly.pdbx_strand_id
1 'polypeptide(L)'
;MNLGHHPFRAALAVAAAGCLIAGVAQPATAAPPDSVPAGVPQLEALDRGLVAVSTAQGVFLSWRLLASEATGATDTGLAGPDFAVYRDGEKLATVTDSTDYADAAGTATAEYTVAPVVNGIELAASAPVTAWAQGYYDLPLQKPADGVTPKGEAYTYSANDVSVGDVDGDGQYEFVVKWDPSNSKDVSQRGYTGPVYLDTYELDGTLLNRLDLGVNIRAGAHYTQFLVYDFDGDGRSETMLKTAPGTKSIRYEADGSVASEAFVTMPEEDVEAGYAHTDDYRLSAAGYQDHLADVFQGWSDRPEVVSGQWPATLEEAWGVPVTHEYPLSQESAEELADYFIDVYAPSRSVNNRLREFEGFIVDGPEYLTVFDSATGEELQTIPYKPGRGDDGLLWGDYAMARIEPGNRVDRFLSGVGYFDGRHPTAVFARGYYTRTTVTTYDWDGKHLKEHWYVDSGHVPMTNPFNDSPHGRDGTNPEYATITTQGDHSLSLADVDGDGKHELVYGSATIDDDGSLLYSSFGVLPAGSAAPGQNARLGHGDAMHVADIDPARPGLEIWTVHEGATSAPYGSAMRDAATGEVLFGEYSGRDTGRGMIGDILPEVPGIENWGMRLRAADGTVIPGGSPGTNMSIRWSPDLTTQVVNGSGNQTTTIDDWKRGRVLTATDTRTNNGTKGNPSLVADVFGDWREELLVRTADSSALRIYTSTEVTTHKLTTLMHDVQYRAETARQQTTYNQPAYTSYYFASDLDWSKVPVLTTPATPGEPTFKDRPGTARDEVQVPTNVAGITYYVNGEEVTSANGKVRVTGEADVVAVPTAWYSIAEGAASQWSADFDD
;
A
#
# COMPACT_ATOMS: atom_id res chain seq x y z
N MET A 1 -42.62 18.84 -62.46
CA MET A 1 -42.32 19.43 -63.80
C MET A 1 -40.88 19.07 -64.17
N ASN A 2 -40.47 19.33 -65.42
CA ASN A 2 -39.16 18.99 -66.02
C ASN A 2 -37.97 19.33 -65.08
N LEU A 3 -36.91 18.53 -64.91
CA LEU A 3 -36.00 17.83 -65.85
C LEU A 3 -35.18 18.76 -66.75
N GLY A 4 -33.84 18.67 -66.62
CA GLY A 4 -32.88 19.61 -67.22
C GLY A 4 -31.43 19.11 -67.26
N HIS A 5 -31.21 17.90 -67.80
CA HIS A 5 -30.05 17.45 -68.61
C HIS A 5 -28.62 17.97 -68.25
N HIS A 6 -27.68 17.13 -67.78
CA HIS A 6 -26.88 16.11 -68.53
C HIS A 6 -25.84 16.68 -69.53
N PRO A 7 -24.72 15.97 -69.86
CA PRO A 7 -24.15 14.70 -69.33
C PRO A 7 -22.74 14.98 -68.71
N PHE A 8 -21.62 14.22 -68.77
CA PHE A 8 -21.22 12.93 -69.36
C PHE A 8 -19.85 12.44 -68.78
N ARG A 9 -19.61 11.11 -68.68
CA ARG A 9 -18.30 10.40 -68.54
C ARG A 9 -17.53 10.61 -67.21
N ALA A 10 -16.81 9.64 -66.64
CA ALA A 10 -16.67 8.17 -66.80
C ALA A 10 -16.22 7.59 -65.42
N ALA A 11 -16.01 6.29 -65.15
CA ALA A 11 -16.04 5.06 -65.94
C ALA A 11 -16.57 3.89 -65.07
N LEU A 12 -16.80 2.72 -65.66
CA LEU A 12 -17.23 1.52 -64.91
C LEU A 12 -16.02 0.64 -64.54
N ALA A 13 -15.86 0.31 -63.26
CA ALA A 13 -14.96 -0.74 -62.78
C ALA A 13 -15.53 -1.37 -61.50
N VAL A 14 -16.11 -2.56 -61.62
CA VAL A 14 -16.48 -3.38 -60.46
C VAL A 14 -15.28 -4.24 -60.09
N ALA A 15 -14.71 -3.99 -58.91
CA ALA A 15 -13.74 -4.88 -58.27
C ALA A 15 -14.35 -5.39 -56.97
N ALA A 16 -14.34 -6.71 -56.77
CA ALA A 16 -14.82 -7.31 -55.54
C ALA A 16 -13.72 -7.20 -54.47
N ALA A 17 -13.89 -6.29 -53.52
CA ALA A 17 -13.18 -6.37 -52.24
C ALA A 17 -13.93 -7.35 -51.35
N GLY A 18 -13.28 -8.45 -50.95
CA GLY A 18 -13.86 -9.37 -49.97
C GLY A 18 -13.95 -8.69 -48.61
N CYS A 19 -15.06 -8.90 -47.90
CA CYS A 19 -15.16 -8.50 -46.50
C CYS A 19 -14.27 -9.43 -45.66
N LEU A 20 -13.00 -9.04 -45.51
CA LEU A 20 -12.20 -9.45 -44.36
C LEU A 20 -12.87 -8.83 -43.14
N ILE A 21 -13.77 -9.60 -42.52
CA ILE A 21 -14.11 -9.41 -41.12
C ILE A 21 -12.84 -9.78 -40.38
N ALA A 22 -12.02 -8.77 -40.07
CA ALA A 22 -11.07 -8.88 -38.99
C ALA A 22 -11.91 -9.12 -37.74
N GLY A 23 -11.98 -10.38 -37.31
CA GLY A 23 -12.46 -10.68 -35.98
C GLY A 23 -11.50 -10.02 -35.01
N VAL A 24 -11.94 -8.94 -34.37
CA VAL A 24 -11.28 -8.48 -33.15
C VAL A 24 -11.35 -9.67 -32.22
N ALA A 25 -10.20 -10.28 -31.93
CA ALA A 25 -10.13 -11.21 -30.83
C ALA A 25 -10.49 -10.39 -29.60
N GLN A 26 -11.63 -10.69 -28.99
CA GLN A 26 -11.82 -10.30 -27.60
C GLN A 26 -10.64 -10.93 -26.84
N PRO A 27 -10.01 -10.23 -25.87
CA PRO A 27 -9.14 -10.92 -24.94
C PRO A 27 -9.94 -12.10 -24.38
N ALA A 28 -9.29 -13.26 -24.30
CA ALA A 28 -9.96 -14.44 -23.78
C ALA A 28 -10.20 -14.16 -22.30
N THR A 29 -11.45 -13.80 -21.95
CA THR A 29 -11.89 -13.68 -20.56
C THR A 29 -11.38 -14.90 -19.81
N ALA A 30 -10.56 -14.69 -18.78
CA ALA A 30 -9.95 -15.77 -18.04
C ALA A 30 -11.05 -16.79 -17.67
N ALA A 31 -10.75 -18.08 -17.83
CA ALA A 31 -11.59 -19.07 -17.18
C ALA A 31 -11.56 -18.74 -15.68
N PRO A 32 -12.71 -18.77 -14.97
CA PRO A 32 -12.69 -18.56 -13.53
C PRO A 32 -11.68 -19.55 -12.93
N PRO A 33 -10.73 -19.09 -12.10
CA PRO A 33 -9.52 -19.85 -11.80
C PRO A 33 -9.85 -21.24 -11.25
N ASP A 34 -8.99 -22.21 -11.55
CA ASP A 34 -9.00 -23.51 -10.87
C ASP A 34 -9.06 -23.25 -9.36
N SER A 35 -10.10 -23.78 -8.71
CA SER A 35 -10.55 -23.28 -7.40
C SER A 35 -9.41 -23.31 -6.38
N VAL A 36 -8.97 -22.12 -5.95
CA VAL A 36 -7.80 -21.90 -5.09
C VAL A 36 -7.82 -22.88 -3.91
N PRO A 37 -6.72 -23.64 -3.65
CA PRO A 37 -6.71 -24.67 -2.63
C PRO A 37 -7.04 -24.13 -1.24
N ALA A 38 -7.84 -24.90 -0.49
CA ALA A 38 -8.34 -24.48 0.81
C ALA A 38 -7.22 -24.28 1.84
N GLY A 39 -6.91 -23.03 2.17
CA GLY A 39 -5.81 -22.64 3.07
C GLY A 39 -4.76 -21.75 2.41
N VAL A 40 -4.84 -21.53 1.09
CA VAL A 40 -4.14 -20.43 0.42
C VAL A 40 -4.96 -19.15 0.62
N PRO A 41 -4.34 -17.99 0.92
CA PRO A 41 -5.04 -16.71 1.02
C PRO A 41 -5.43 -16.16 -0.37
N GLN A 42 -6.34 -15.19 -0.39
CA GLN A 42 -6.67 -14.40 -1.57
C GLN A 42 -5.45 -13.58 -2.03
N LEU A 43 -5.10 -13.76 -3.29
CA LEU A 43 -3.99 -13.10 -3.98
C LEU A 43 -4.47 -12.68 -5.37
N GLU A 44 -3.91 -11.60 -5.90
CA GLU A 44 -4.27 -11.06 -7.22
C GLU A 44 -3.92 -12.05 -8.35
N ALA A 45 -4.70 -12.04 -9.43
CA ALA A 45 -4.60 -12.98 -10.55
C ALA A 45 -3.51 -12.59 -11.57
N LEU A 46 -2.32 -12.22 -11.07
CA LEU A 46 -1.31 -11.51 -11.85
C LEU A 46 -0.84 -12.24 -13.12
N ASP A 47 -0.59 -11.44 -14.16
CA ASP A 47 -0.01 -11.87 -15.42
C ASP A 47 1.48 -12.24 -15.27
N ARG A 48 2.15 -12.54 -16.39
CA ARG A 48 3.59 -12.82 -16.40
C ARG A 48 4.46 -11.61 -16.02
N GLY A 49 3.96 -10.38 -16.10
CA GLY A 49 4.70 -9.16 -15.78
C GLY A 49 5.98 -9.02 -16.60
N LEU A 50 5.98 -9.48 -17.86
CA LEU A 50 7.18 -9.50 -18.68
C LEU A 50 7.62 -8.07 -19.03
N VAL A 51 8.73 -7.62 -18.46
CA VAL A 51 9.33 -6.32 -18.78
C VAL A 51 10.59 -6.50 -19.62
N ALA A 52 10.82 -5.56 -20.54
CA ALA A 52 11.99 -5.53 -21.40
C ALA A 52 12.64 -4.14 -21.37
N VAL A 53 13.96 -4.07 -21.20
CA VAL A 53 14.69 -2.82 -20.97
C VAL A 53 15.95 -2.75 -21.84
N SER A 54 16.15 -1.63 -22.53
CA SER A 54 17.38 -1.41 -23.32
C SER A 54 18.56 -1.05 -22.42
N THR A 55 19.66 -1.80 -22.52
CA THR A 55 20.92 -1.59 -21.79
C THR A 55 22.04 -1.17 -22.73
N ALA A 56 23.25 -0.91 -22.21
CA ALA A 56 24.44 -0.70 -23.04
C ALA A 56 25.03 -2.01 -23.63
N GLN A 57 24.44 -3.16 -23.30
CA GLN A 57 24.93 -4.50 -23.62
C GLN A 57 23.97 -5.30 -24.51
N GLY A 58 22.72 -4.86 -24.65
CA GLY A 58 21.63 -5.56 -25.33
C GLY A 58 20.27 -5.20 -24.73
N VAL A 59 19.32 -6.13 -24.77
CA VAL A 59 18.05 -6.02 -24.02
C VAL A 59 18.13 -6.91 -22.78
N PHE A 60 17.74 -6.35 -21.64
CA PHE A 60 17.45 -7.11 -20.42
C PHE A 60 15.95 -7.44 -20.37
N LEU A 61 15.60 -8.62 -19.88
CA LEU A 61 14.24 -9.11 -19.70
C LEU A 61 14.10 -9.63 -18.27
N SER A 62 12.96 -9.40 -17.64
CA SER A 62 12.57 -10.08 -16.39
C SER A 62 11.06 -10.33 -16.37
N TRP A 63 10.61 -11.32 -15.60
CA TRP A 63 9.21 -11.72 -15.49
C TRP A 63 8.91 -12.42 -14.15
N ARG A 64 7.64 -12.48 -13.77
CA ARG A 64 7.21 -13.04 -12.49
C ARG A 64 7.34 -14.55 -12.51
N LEU A 65 7.79 -15.15 -11.41
CA LEU A 65 7.34 -16.48 -10.99
C LEU A 65 6.10 -16.28 -10.12
N LEU A 66 4.98 -16.94 -10.44
CA LEU A 66 3.77 -16.81 -9.65
C LEU A 66 3.77 -17.82 -8.50
N ALA A 67 3.20 -17.48 -7.33
CA ALA A 67 3.14 -18.42 -6.21
C ALA A 67 2.26 -19.66 -6.48
N SER A 68 1.41 -19.58 -7.51
CA SER A 68 0.66 -20.69 -8.09
C SER A 68 1.50 -21.67 -8.93
N GLU A 69 2.78 -21.35 -9.18
CA GLU A 69 3.73 -22.12 -9.99
C GLU A 69 4.97 -22.60 -9.20
N ALA A 70 5.21 -22.05 -8.00
CA ALA A 70 6.32 -22.45 -7.14
C ALA A 70 6.08 -23.84 -6.53
N THR A 71 7.07 -24.74 -6.58
CA THR A 71 6.91 -26.17 -6.25
C THR A 71 7.83 -26.68 -5.13
N GLY A 72 8.75 -25.85 -4.63
CA GLY A 72 9.72 -26.24 -3.60
C GLY A 72 10.95 -25.32 -3.58
N ALA A 73 12.01 -25.74 -2.90
CA ALA A 73 13.28 -25.03 -2.79
C ALA A 73 14.40 -25.68 -3.62
N THR A 74 15.44 -24.90 -3.94
CA THR A 74 16.69 -25.33 -4.59
C THR A 74 17.90 -24.70 -3.89
N ASP A 75 19.11 -25.02 -4.32
CA ASP A 75 20.36 -24.44 -3.78
C ASP A 75 20.45 -22.90 -3.95
N THR A 76 19.70 -22.29 -4.88
CA THR A 76 19.84 -20.87 -5.25
C THR A 76 18.50 -20.13 -5.45
N GLY A 77 17.36 -20.74 -5.15
CA GLY A 77 16.04 -20.16 -5.43
C GLY A 77 14.89 -21.13 -5.19
N LEU A 78 13.68 -20.74 -5.56
CA LEU A 78 12.51 -21.63 -5.64
C LEU A 78 12.54 -22.53 -6.88
N ALA A 79 12.03 -23.75 -6.72
CA ALA A 79 11.68 -24.65 -7.81
C ALA A 79 10.32 -24.25 -8.42
N GLY A 80 10.14 -24.52 -9.70
CA GLY A 80 8.96 -24.10 -10.48
C GLY A 80 9.15 -24.42 -11.96
N PRO A 81 8.37 -23.81 -12.87
CA PRO A 81 8.61 -23.90 -14.32
C PRO A 81 10.02 -23.41 -14.71
N ASP A 82 10.53 -24.01 -15.80
CA ASP A 82 11.55 -23.38 -16.64
C ASP A 82 10.86 -22.38 -17.58
N PHE A 83 11.61 -21.47 -18.22
CA PHE A 83 11.01 -20.44 -19.08
C PHE A 83 11.66 -20.38 -20.47
N ALA A 84 10.86 -20.65 -21.49
CA ALA A 84 11.23 -20.46 -22.89
C ALA A 84 11.21 -18.96 -23.23
N VAL A 85 12.36 -18.40 -23.58
CA VAL A 85 12.48 -16.98 -23.97
C VAL A 85 12.50 -16.86 -25.49
N TYR A 86 11.62 -16.01 -26.03
CA TYR A 86 11.46 -15.78 -27.46
C TYR A 86 11.78 -14.33 -27.84
N ARG A 87 12.29 -14.13 -29.06
CA ARG A 87 12.40 -12.81 -29.72
C ARG A 87 11.98 -12.90 -31.18
N ASP A 88 11.08 -12.03 -31.61
CA ASP A 88 10.53 -11.97 -32.97
C ASP A 88 9.94 -13.33 -33.44
N GLY A 89 9.50 -14.17 -32.49
CA GLY A 89 9.04 -15.54 -32.71
C GLY A 89 10.12 -16.63 -32.74
N GLU A 90 11.41 -16.30 -32.64
CA GLU A 90 12.51 -17.27 -32.54
C GLU A 90 12.91 -17.54 -31.08
N LYS A 91 13.03 -18.82 -30.68
CA LYS A 91 13.44 -19.20 -29.32
C LYS A 91 14.92 -18.91 -29.09
N LEU A 92 15.22 -18.05 -28.13
CA LEU A 92 16.59 -17.69 -27.73
C LEU A 92 17.18 -18.65 -26.71
N ALA A 93 16.39 -19.02 -25.70
CA ALA A 93 16.85 -19.79 -24.54
C ALA A 93 15.71 -20.57 -23.87
N THR A 94 16.09 -21.48 -22.97
CA THR A 94 15.27 -21.89 -21.83
C THR A 94 16.04 -21.48 -20.57
N VAL A 95 15.45 -20.67 -19.70
CA VAL A 95 16.01 -20.23 -18.41
C VAL A 95 15.47 -21.13 -17.30
N THR A 96 16.33 -21.57 -16.38
CA THR A 96 16.00 -22.61 -15.39
C THR A 96 16.20 -22.17 -13.94
N ASP A 97 17.05 -21.16 -13.72
CA ASP A 97 17.67 -20.78 -12.45
C ASP A 97 17.32 -19.35 -11.97
N SER A 98 16.74 -18.53 -12.84
CA SER A 98 16.15 -17.22 -12.53
C SER A 98 14.79 -17.05 -13.23
N THR A 99 14.21 -15.85 -13.17
CA THR A 99 13.18 -15.37 -14.11
C THR A 99 13.61 -14.10 -14.84
N ASP A 100 14.88 -14.06 -15.26
CA ASP A 100 15.45 -12.98 -16.06
C ASP A 100 16.34 -13.48 -17.22
N TYR A 101 16.67 -12.58 -18.16
CA TYR A 101 17.55 -12.90 -19.29
C TYR A 101 18.21 -11.65 -19.91
N ALA A 102 19.45 -11.79 -20.39
CA ALA A 102 20.17 -10.72 -21.09
C ALA A 102 20.44 -11.10 -22.57
N ASP A 103 19.63 -10.59 -23.48
CA ASP A 103 19.80 -10.74 -24.92
C ASP A 103 20.79 -9.72 -25.47
N ALA A 104 22.07 -10.12 -25.57
CA ALA A 104 23.15 -9.32 -26.13
C ALA A 104 23.03 -9.03 -27.65
N ALA A 105 22.05 -9.62 -28.34
CA ALA A 105 21.71 -9.30 -29.74
C ALA A 105 20.40 -8.50 -29.87
N GLY A 106 19.77 -8.15 -28.75
CA GLY A 106 18.48 -7.49 -28.67
C GLY A 106 18.48 -6.03 -29.15
N THR A 107 17.30 -5.53 -29.48
CA THR A 107 17.09 -4.13 -29.87
C THR A 107 15.78 -3.59 -29.31
N ALA A 108 15.67 -2.26 -29.15
CA ALA A 108 14.45 -1.59 -28.67
C ALA A 108 13.22 -1.75 -29.58
N THR A 109 13.38 -2.36 -30.77
CA THR A 109 12.29 -2.65 -31.71
C THR A 109 12.02 -4.14 -31.89
N ALA A 110 12.71 -5.01 -31.13
CA ALA A 110 12.43 -6.44 -31.13
C ALA A 110 11.30 -6.77 -30.15
N GLU A 111 10.49 -7.76 -30.51
CA GLU A 111 9.31 -8.19 -29.76
C GLU A 111 9.66 -9.45 -28.95
N TYR A 112 9.38 -9.45 -27.64
CA TYR A 112 9.73 -10.53 -26.72
C TYR A 112 8.49 -11.14 -26.07
N THR A 113 8.50 -12.47 -25.92
CA THR A 113 7.55 -13.23 -25.11
C THR A 113 8.29 -14.28 -24.29
N VAL A 114 7.68 -14.73 -23.19
CA VAL A 114 8.15 -15.90 -22.43
C VAL A 114 7.03 -16.89 -22.21
N ALA A 115 7.33 -18.19 -22.27
CA ALA A 115 6.38 -19.27 -22.00
C ALA A 115 6.92 -20.21 -20.91
N PRO A 116 6.13 -20.56 -19.88
CA PRO A 116 6.56 -21.54 -18.90
C PRO A 116 6.64 -22.94 -19.54
N VAL A 117 7.65 -23.70 -19.14
CA VAL A 117 7.94 -25.05 -19.59
C VAL A 117 7.93 -25.96 -18.36
N VAL A 118 7.03 -26.95 -18.35
CA VAL A 118 6.80 -27.86 -17.23
C VAL A 118 6.86 -29.29 -17.73
N ASN A 119 7.74 -30.11 -17.15
CA ASN A 119 7.98 -31.50 -17.58
C ASN A 119 8.31 -31.64 -19.09
N GLY A 120 8.85 -30.59 -19.72
CA GLY A 120 9.15 -30.53 -21.16
C GLY A 120 7.99 -30.08 -22.06
N ILE A 121 6.78 -29.88 -21.51
CA ILE A 121 5.65 -29.26 -22.20
C ILE A 121 5.78 -27.74 -22.08
N GLU A 122 5.73 -27.04 -23.21
CA GLU A 122 5.67 -25.58 -23.24
C GLU A 122 4.21 -25.11 -23.22
N LEU A 123 3.90 -24.16 -22.34
CA LEU A 123 2.54 -23.69 -22.07
C LEU A 123 2.26 -22.36 -22.81
N ALA A 124 1.15 -21.70 -22.49
CA ALA A 124 0.80 -20.42 -23.09
C ALA A 124 1.89 -19.36 -22.84
N ALA A 125 2.29 -18.66 -23.91
CA ALA A 125 3.23 -17.55 -23.82
C ALA A 125 2.56 -16.29 -23.26
N SER A 126 3.37 -15.41 -22.68
CA SER A 126 2.98 -14.06 -22.25
C SER A 126 2.44 -13.20 -23.40
N ALA A 127 1.83 -12.07 -23.05
CA ALA A 127 1.72 -10.95 -23.97
C ALA A 127 3.10 -10.53 -24.53
N PRO A 128 3.17 -10.04 -25.78
CA PRO A 128 4.40 -9.54 -26.37
C PRO A 128 4.77 -8.14 -25.88
N VAL A 129 6.05 -7.90 -25.59
CA VAL A 129 6.57 -6.58 -25.19
C VAL A 129 7.76 -6.13 -26.02
N THR A 130 7.99 -4.82 -26.07
CA THR A 130 9.17 -4.20 -26.73
C THR A 130 9.99 -3.41 -25.72
N ALA A 131 11.32 -3.45 -25.84
CA ALA A 131 12.21 -2.97 -24.79
C ALA A 131 12.22 -1.44 -24.60
N TRP A 132 12.07 -0.98 -23.35
CA TRP A 132 12.11 0.43 -22.97
C TRP A 132 13.42 1.09 -23.40
N ALA A 133 13.33 1.99 -24.39
CA ALA A 133 14.49 2.52 -25.09
C ALA A 133 15.39 3.48 -24.26
N GLN A 134 14.93 3.94 -23.09
CA GLN A 134 15.67 4.87 -22.23
C GLN A 134 16.31 4.22 -20.98
N GLY A 135 16.08 2.92 -20.75
CA GLY A 135 16.44 2.27 -19.48
C GLY A 135 15.45 2.52 -18.33
N TYR A 136 14.29 3.10 -18.63
CA TYR A 136 13.17 3.40 -17.73
C TYR A 136 11.90 3.61 -18.55
N TYR A 137 10.75 3.56 -17.88
CA TYR A 137 9.45 3.98 -18.42
C TYR A 137 9.03 5.34 -17.85
N ASP A 138 8.36 6.17 -18.65
CA ASP A 138 7.72 7.42 -18.19
C ASP A 138 6.20 7.28 -18.44
N LEU A 139 5.46 6.88 -17.41
CA LEU A 139 3.99 6.85 -17.42
C LEU A 139 3.47 8.31 -17.49
N PRO A 140 2.86 8.75 -18.60
CA PRO A 140 2.51 10.16 -18.76
C PRO A 140 1.30 10.52 -17.89
N LEU A 141 1.38 11.64 -17.17
CA LEU A 141 0.39 12.05 -16.18
C LEU A 141 -0.40 13.29 -16.63
N GLN A 142 -1.72 13.26 -16.47
CA GLN A 142 -2.61 14.38 -16.76
C GLN A 142 -2.69 15.36 -15.59
N LYS A 143 -1.58 16.06 -15.35
CA LYS A 143 -1.39 17.02 -14.26
C LYS A 143 -2.59 17.98 -14.05
N PRO A 144 -3.20 18.02 -12.84
CA PRO A 144 -4.25 18.97 -12.49
C PRO A 144 -3.83 20.42 -12.67
N ALA A 145 -4.80 21.29 -12.96
CA ALA A 145 -4.56 22.71 -13.14
C ALA A 145 -4.19 23.41 -11.82
N ASP A 146 -3.26 24.36 -11.89
CA ASP A 146 -2.90 25.25 -10.77
C ASP A 146 -4.12 26.05 -10.29
N GLY A 147 -4.22 26.28 -8.98
CA GLY A 147 -5.39 26.87 -8.32
C GLY A 147 -5.09 28.07 -7.42
N VAL A 148 -6.13 28.61 -6.79
CA VAL A 148 -6.06 29.77 -5.88
C VAL A 148 -6.99 29.54 -4.67
N THR A 149 -6.50 29.75 -3.46
CA THR A 149 -7.29 29.61 -2.22
C THR A 149 -8.29 30.76 -2.02
N PRO A 150 -9.28 30.64 -1.10
CA PRO A 150 -10.17 31.76 -0.75
C PRO A 150 -9.45 33.05 -0.31
N LYS A 151 -8.18 32.94 0.12
CA LYS A 151 -7.32 34.06 0.53
C LYS A 151 -6.57 34.73 -0.63
N GLY A 152 -6.64 34.20 -1.85
CA GLY A 152 -5.89 34.67 -3.01
C GLY A 152 -4.46 34.13 -3.11
N GLU A 153 -4.11 33.09 -2.33
CA GLU A 153 -2.82 32.39 -2.45
C GLU A 153 -2.88 31.38 -3.60
N ALA A 154 -1.97 31.50 -4.57
CA ALA A 154 -1.87 30.54 -5.67
C ALA A 154 -1.07 29.29 -5.27
N TYR A 155 -1.49 28.13 -5.76
CA TYR A 155 -0.82 26.84 -5.56
C TYR A 155 -0.74 26.05 -6.87
N THR A 156 0.27 25.20 -6.97
CA THR A 156 0.49 24.31 -8.13
C THR A 156 0.48 22.85 -7.69
N TYR A 157 0.33 21.91 -8.61
CA TYR A 157 0.33 20.48 -8.26
C TYR A 157 1.68 19.78 -8.49
N SER A 158 1.92 18.72 -7.72
CA SER A 158 2.88 17.66 -8.04
C SER A 158 2.28 16.30 -7.74
N ALA A 159 2.66 15.29 -8.53
CA ALA A 159 2.39 13.90 -8.18
C ALA A 159 3.09 13.58 -6.85
N ASN A 160 2.54 12.63 -6.09
CA ASN A 160 2.92 12.42 -4.71
C ASN A 160 3.01 10.91 -4.42
N ASP A 161 2.46 10.43 -3.31
CA ASP A 161 2.40 9.00 -2.99
C ASP A 161 1.52 8.24 -4.02
N VAL A 162 1.87 6.98 -4.29
CA VAL A 162 1.20 6.10 -5.25
C VAL A 162 0.84 4.78 -4.56
N SER A 163 -0.26 4.16 -4.97
CA SER A 163 -0.59 2.75 -4.69
C SER A 163 -0.90 2.03 -6.00
N VAL A 164 -0.91 0.70 -5.96
CA VAL A 164 -1.25 -0.17 -7.11
C VAL A 164 -2.31 -1.20 -6.75
N GLY A 165 -2.97 -1.72 -7.79
CA GLY A 165 -3.87 -2.87 -7.76
C GLY A 165 -4.33 -3.17 -9.19
N ASP A 166 -4.67 -4.43 -9.48
CA ASP A 166 -5.35 -4.80 -10.72
C ASP A 166 -6.79 -4.29 -10.61
N VAL A 167 -7.24 -3.38 -11.50
CA VAL A 167 -8.57 -2.73 -11.35
C VAL A 167 -9.62 -3.24 -12.34
N ASP A 168 -9.24 -3.98 -13.37
CA ASP A 168 -10.16 -4.47 -14.41
C ASP A 168 -10.14 -6.00 -14.61
N GLY A 169 -9.15 -6.69 -14.05
CA GLY A 169 -9.02 -8.15 -13.99
C GLY A 169 -8.17 -8.76 -15.10
N ASP A 170 -7.24 -8.00 -15.70
CA ASP A 170 -6.34 -8.49 -16.77
C ASP A 170 -5.00 -9.07 -16.26
N GLY A 171 -4.65 -8.85 -14.99
CA GLY A 171 -3.43 -9.33 -14.35
C GLY A 171 -2.26 -8.33 -14.32
N GLN A 172 -2.42 -7.13 -14.87
CA GLN A 172 -1.46 -6.02 -14.75
C GLN A 172 -1.77 -5.14 -13.52
N TYR A 173 -1.04 -4.03 -13.37
CA TYR A 173 -1.25 -3.06 -12.29
C TYR A 173 -1.49 -1.66 -12.82
N GLU A 174 -2.60 -1.07 -12.37
CA GLU A 174 -2.87 0.36 -12.52
C GLU A 174 -2.23 1.15 -11.39
N PHE A 175 -1.89 2.40 -11.68
CA PHE A 175 -1.21 3.30 -10.76
C PHE A 175 -2.19 4.35 -10.24
N VAL A 176 -2.55 4.24 -8.96
CA VAL A 176 -3.40 5.21 -8.27
C VAL A 176 -2.52 6.32 -7.68
N VAL A 177 -2.51 7.48 -8.33
CA VAL A 177 -1.59 8.59 -8.08
C VAL A 177 -2.25 9.70 -7.28
N LYS A 178 -1.74 9.97 -6.07
CA LYS A 178 -2.13 11.15 -5.27
C LYS A 178 -1.47 12.42 -5.85
N TRP A 179 -2.25 13.49 -5.96
CA TRP A 179 -1.77 14.82 -6.32
C TRP A 179 -1.77 15.74 -5.11
N ASP A 180 -0.57 16.14 -4.67
CA ASP A 180 -0.40 17.08 -3.56
C ASP A 180 -0.31 18.52 -4.10
N PRO A 181 -1.14 19.46 -3.63
CA PRO A 181 -1.01 20.87 -3.95
C PRO A 181 0.19 21.46 -3.19
N SER A 182 0.90 22.40 -3.80
CA SER A 182 2.12 23.05 -3.26
C SER A 182 1.91 23.87 -1.98
N ASN A 183 0.68 23.92 -1.48
CA ASN A 183 0.28 24.52 -0.22
C ASN A 183 -0.44 23.51 0.71
N SER A 184 -0.15 22.22 0.59
CA SER A 184 -0.46 21.21 1.60
C SER A 184 0.13 21.56 2.98
N LYS A 185 -0.31 20.86 4.02
CA LYS A 185 -0.03 21.21 5.43
C LYS A 185 0.20 19.94 6.26
N ASP A 186 1.26 19.93 7.07
CA ASP A 186 1.18 19.18 8.34
C ASP A 186 0.08 19.82 9.21
N VAL A 187 -0.61 19.01 10.01
CA VAL A 187 -1.77 19.44 10.79
C VAL A 187 -1.43 20.59 11.76
N SER A 188 -0.18 20.70 12.23
CA SER A 188 0.24 21.78 13.12
C SER A 188 0.42 23.14 12.42
N GLN A 189 0.20 23.18 11.09
CA GLN A 189 0.38 24.34 10.23
C GLN A 189 -0.97 24.94 9.81
N ARG A 190 -1.07 26.27 9.90
CA ARG A 190 -2.27 27.04 9.53
C ARG A 190 -2.25 27.42 8.04
N GLY A 191 -3.43 27.69 7.49
CA GLY A 191 -3.62 28.07 6.09
C GLY A 191 -4.53 27.11 5.34
N TYR A 192 -5.19 27.63 4.31
CA TYR A 192 -5.93 26.84 3.32
C TYR A 192 -4.99 25.93 2.51
N THR A 193 -5.56 24.88 1.93
CA THR A 193 -4.93 24.02 0.93
C THR A 193 -5.72 24.09 -0.39
N GLY A 194 -5.12 23.64 -1.49
CA GLY A 194 -5.90 23.13 -2.61
C GLY A 194 -6.67 21.83 -2.25
N PRO A 195 -7.61 21.38 -3.09
CA PRO A 195 -8.17 20.03 -2.98
C PRO A 195 -7.09 18.97 -3.28
N VAL A 196 -7.31 17.76 -2.77
CA VAL A 196 -6.54 16.56 -3.13
C VAL A 196 -7.22 15.89 -4.32
N TYR A 197 -6.43 15.41 -5.27
CA TYR A 197 -6.90 14.51 -6.32
C TYR A 197 -6.23 13.13 -6.18
N LEU A 198 -6.97 12.08 -6.52
CA LEU A 198 -6.44 10.74 -6.80
C LEU A 198 -6.82 10.39 -8.23
N ASP A 199 -5.88 9.86 -9.02
CA ASP A 199 -6.09 9.45 -10.40
C ASP A 199 -5.75 7.97 -10.57
N THR A 200 -6.56 7.17 -11.25
CA THR A 200 -6.17 5.82 -11.70
C THR A 200 -5.68 5.85 -13.14
N TYR A 201 -4.46 5.37 -13.39
CA TYR A 201 -3.87 5.24 -14.73
C TYR A 201 -3.55 3.77 -15.10
N GLU A 202 -3.96 3.34 -16.30
CA GLU A 202 -3.36 2.19 -17.00
C GLU A 202 -1.86 2.47 -17.27
N LEU A 203 -1.05 1.41 -17.38
CA LEU A 203 0.40 1.53 -17.65
C LEU A 203 0.71 2.32 -18.94
N ASP A 204 -0.18 2.37 -19.93
CA ASP A 204 0.03 3.11 -21.18
C ASP A 204 -0.13 4.65 -21.05
N GLY A 205 -0.69 5.13 -19.93
CA GLY A 205 -1.01 6.53 -19.68
C GLY A 205 -2.49 6.90 -19.81
N THR A 206 -3.37 5.95 -20.11
CA THR A 206 -4.82 6.15 -20.10
C THR A 206 -5.30 6.45 -18.68
N LEU A 207 -5.76 7.68 -18.47
CA LEU A 207 -6.42 8.10 -17.23
C LEU A 207 -7.84 7.54 -17.24
N LEU A 208 -8.17 6.65 -16.31
CA LEU A 208 -9.49 6.02 -16.23
C LEU A 208 -10.49 6.90 -15.47
N ASN A 209 -10.10 7.35 -14.27
CA ASN A 209 -10.92 8.22 -13.42
C ASN A 209 -10.05 9.12 -12.52
N ARG A 210 -10.67 10.18 -12.00
CA ARG A 210 -10.14 11.09 -10.99
C ARG A 210 -11.15 11.28 -9.86
N LEU A 211 -10.73 11.01 -8.63
CA LEU A 211 -11.45 11.40 -7.43
C LEU A 211 -11.01 12.83 -7.04
N ASP A 212 -11.95 13.78 -7.07
CA ASP A 212 -11.77 15.15 -6.54
C ASP A 212 -12.30 15.16 -5.12
N LEU A 213 -11.42 15.21 -4.10
CA LEU A 213 -11.86 15.15 -2.71
C LEU A 213 -12.55 16.43 -2.24
N GLY A 214 -12.55 17.48 -3.07
CA GLY A 214 -13.24 18.73 -2.81
C GLY A 214 -12.58 19.59 -1.74
N VAL A 215 -13.34 20.53 -1.19
CA VAL A 215 -12.83 21.53 -0.23
C VAL A 215 -12.79 21.04 1.22
N ASN A 216 -13.58 20.01 1.54
CA ASN A 216 -13.79 19.56 2.93
C ASN A 216 -12.83 18.42 3.36
N ILE A 217 -11.94 18.00 2.47
CA ILE A 217 -10.75 17.20 2.80
C ILE A 217 -9.50 18.07 2.65
N ARG A 218 -8.73 18.22 3.72
CA ARG A 218 -7.52 19.07 3.76
C ARG A 218 -6.33 18.31 3.19
N ALA A 219 -5.46 18.99 2.43
CA ALA A 219 -4.30 18.34 1.81
C ALA A 219 -3.08 18.26 2.74
N GLY A 220 -2.49 17.07 2.86
CA GLY A 220 -1.25 16.80 3.59
C GLY A 220 -1.18 15.36 4.10
N ALA A 221 0.02 14.93 4.49
CA ALA A 221 0.37 13.55 4.84
C ALA A 221 -0.64 12.84 5.78
N HIS A 222 -1.06 13.52 6.85
CA HIS A 222 -1.90 12.94 7.90
C HIS A 222 -3.40 12.88 7.58
N TYR A 223 -3.82 13.44 6.43
CA TYR A 223 -5.23 13.56 6.05
C TYR A 223 -5.68 12.38 5.17
N THR A 224 -5.62 12.51 3.85
CA THR A 224 -6.02 11.42 2.92
C THR A 224 -5.06 10.24 3.01
N GLN A 225 -5.54 9.17 3.63
CA GLN A 225 -5.01 7.81 3.49
C GLN A 225 -5.95 7.05 2.55
N PHE A 226 -5.41 6.34 1.56
CA PHE A 226 -6.20 5.65 0.51
C PHE A 226 -5.69 4.23 0.30
N LEU A 227 -6.60 3.27 0.30
CA LEU A 227 -6.31 1.85 0.06
C LEU A 227 -6.72 1.46 -1.35
N VAL A 228 -5.93 0.60 -1.99
CA VAL A 228 -6.21 0.02 -3.32
C VAL A 228 -5.95 -1.49 -3.23
N TYR A 229 -7.01 -2.28 -3.31
CA TYR A 229 -7.00 -3.72 -3.09
C TYR A 229 -8.31 -4.35 -3.60
N ASP A 230 -8.29 -5.60 -4.06
CA ASP A 230 -9.49 -6.43 -4.25
C ASP A 230 -10.02 -6.86 -2.87
N PHE A 231 -11.13 -6.28 -2.40
CA PHE A 231 -11.66 -6.52 -1.05
C PHE A 231 -12.80 -7.54 -0.98
N ASP A 232 -13.43 -7.94 -2.09
CA ASP A 232 -14.52 -8.95 -2.09
C ASP A 232 -14.19 -10.28 -2.78
N GLY A 233 -13.10 -10.35 -3.56
CA GLY A 233 -12.65 -11.54 -4.27
C GLY A 233 -13.24 -11.73 -5.67
N ASP A 234 -13.81 -10.70 -6.31
CA ASP A 234 -14.18 -10.76 -7.73
C ASP A 234 -12.98 -10.74 -8.69
N GLY A 235 -11.80 -10.34 -8.18
CA GLY A 235 -10.54 -10.26 -8.92
C GLY A 235 -10.18 -8.84 -9.38
N ARG A 236 -10.87 -7.80 -8.89
CA ARG A 236 -10.65 -6.40 -9.26
C ARG A 236 -10.58 -5.51 -8.01
N SER A 237 -9.68 -4.53 -8.04
CA SER A 237 -9.42 -3.69 -6.86
C SER A 237 -10.45 -2.58 -6.66
N GLU A 238 -10.92 -2.40 -5.44
CA GLU A 238 -11.58 -1.17 -4.98
C GLU A 238 -10.60 -0.15 -4.39
N THR A 239 -11.00 1.11 -4.47
CA THR A 239 -10.33 2.24 -3.82
C THR A 239 -11.17 2.67 -2.62
N MET A 240 -10.62 2.55 -1.41
CA MET A 240 -11.29 2.90 -0.16
C MET A 240 -10.59 4.05 0.58
N LEU A 241 -11.33 5.09 0.94
CA LEU A 241 -10.78 6.28 1.59
C LEU A 241 -11.82 7.17 2.29
N LYS A 242 -11.32 8.06 3.15
CA LYS A 242 -12.10 9.11 3.81
C LYS A 242 -12.53 10.19 2.81
N THR A 243 -13.82 10.47 2.73
CA THR A 243 -14.45 11.49 1.86
C THR A 243 -15.30 12.45 2.69
N ALA A 244 -15.90 13.46 2.05
CA ALA A 244 -16.73 14.49 2.70
C ALA A 244 -17.77 15.08 1.72
N PRO A 245 -18.75 15.89 2.18
CA PRO A 245 -19.60 16.66 1.29
C PRO A 245 -18.76 17.48 0.29
N GLY A 246 -19.04 17.33 -1.00
CA GLY A 246 -18.28 18.00 -2.06
C GLY A 246 -17.20 17.13 -2.73
N THR A 247 -16.87 15.96 -2.18
CA THR A 247 -16.08 14.94 -2.87
C THR A 247 -16.84 14.40 -4.10
N LYS A 248 -16.11 14.14 -5.20
CA LYS A 248 -16.62 13.64 -6.47
C LYS A 248 -15.76 12.53 -7.06
N SER A 249 -16.37 11.77 -7.95
CA SER A 249 -15.69 10.99 -8.98
C SER A 249 -15.90 11.62 -10.36
N ILE A 250 -14.87 11.56 -11.20
CA ILE A 250 -14.84 12.01 -12.59
C ILE A 250 -14.29 10.85 -13.42
N ARG A 251 -15.10 10.24 -14.28
CA ARG A 251 -14.66 9.20 -15.22
C ARG A 251 -14.29 9.82 -16.57
N TYR A 252 -13.28 9.27 -17.23
CA TYR A 252 -12.82 9.72 -18.54
C TYR A 252 -13.13 8.71 -19.65
N GLU A 253 -13.20 9.21 -20.88
CA GLU A 253 -13.07 8.44 -22.11
C GLU A 253 -11.58 8.30 -22.46
N ALA A 254 -11.21 7.29 -23.26
CA ALA A 254 -9.81 7.05 -23.67
C ALA A 254 -9.17 8.16 -24.54
N ASP A 255 -9.90 9.23 -24.88
CA ASP A 255 -9.33 10.44 -25.49
C ASP A 255 -9.01 11.56 -24.48
N GLY A 256 -9.20 11.30 -23.17
CA GLY A 256 -9.00 12.25 -22.08
C GLY A 256 -10.15 13.23 -21.87
N SER A 257 -11.28 13.08 -22.58
CA SER A 257 -12.49 13.85 -22.29
C SER A 257 -13.28 13.23 -21.11
N VAL A 258 -14.05 14.06 -20.39
CA VAL A 258 -14.86 13.59 -19.24
C VAL A 258 -16.11 12.87 -19.75
N ALA A 259 -16.24 11.59 -19.39
CA ALA A 259 -17.42 10.77 -19.66
C ALA A 259 -18.56 11.08 -18.68
N SER A 260 -18.25 11.18 -17.39
CA SER A 260 -19.22 11.48 -16.32
C SER A 260 -18.55 12.12 -15.10
N GLU A 261 -19.32 12.91 -14.35
CA GLU A 261 -18.93 13.54 -13.08
C GLU A 261 -20.11 13.40 -12.10
N ALA A 262 -19.84 12.93 -10.87
CA ALA A 262 -20.84 12.77 -9.82
C ALA A 262 -20.23 13.07 -8.44
N PHE A 263 -21.04 13.61 -7.52
CA PHE A 263 -20.69 13.66 -6.10
C PHE A 263 -20.90 12.29 -5.45
N VAL A 264 -20.13 11.97 -4.40
CA VAL A 264 -20.43 10.82 -3.52
C VAL A 264 -21.76 11.01 -2.80
N THR A 265 -22.47 9.93 -2.50
CA THR A 265 -23.78 9.97 -1.85
C THR A 265 -23.66 10.40 -0.39
N MET A 266 -24.35 11.48 0.00
CA MET A 266 -24.51 11.81 1.43
C MET A 266 -25.53 10.86 2.07
N PRO A 267 -25.29 10.38 3.30
CA PRO A 267 -26.29 9.62 4.07
C PRO A 267 -27.62 10.35 4.20
N GLU A 268 -28.74 9.61 4.25
CA GLU A 268 -30.09 10.19 4.33
C GLU A 268 -30.25 11.09 5.56
N GLU A 269 -29.67 10.71 6.71
CA GLU A 269 -29.67 11.51 7.95
C GLU A 269 -28.96 12.87 7.78
N ASP A 270 -27.89 12.95 6.97
CA ASP A 270 -27.16 14.18 6.69
C ASP A 270 -27.92 15.10 5.71
N VAL A 271 -28.65 14.51 4.75
CA VAL A 271 -29.56 15.24 3.87
C VAL A 271 -30.78 15.76 4.64
N GLU A 272 -31.31 15.02 5.60
CA GLU A 272 -32.37 15.48 6.51
C GLU A 272 -31.89 16.55 7.50
N ALA A 273 -30.63 16.48 7.95
CA ALA A 273 -29.98 17.52 8.75
C ALA A 273 -29.76 18.83 7.93
N GLY A 274 -29.74 18.74 6.61
CA GLY A 274 -29.70 19.86 5.68
C GLY A 274 -28.33 20.19 5.09
N TYR A 275 -27.35 19.28 5.21
CA TYR A 275 -26.01 19.45 4.63
C TYR A 275 -26.04 19.32 3.10
N ALA A 276 -25.08 19.96 2.43
CA ALA A 276 -24.97 20.00 0.97
C ALA A 276 -23.52 19.86 0.46
N HIS A 277 -23.35 19.30 -0.74
CA HIS A 277 -22.05 19.26 -1.44
C HIS A 277 -21.47 20.65 -1.78
N THR A 278 -22.23 21.72 -1.58
CA THR A 278 -21.81 23.11 -1.77
C THR A 278 -21.27 23.77 -0.51
N ASP A 279 -21.30 23.08 0.64
CA ASP A 279 -20.83 23.61 1.91
C ASP A 279 -19.29 23.66 1.95
N ASP A 280 -18.75 24.65 2.66
CA ASP A 280 -17.31 24.87 2.81
C ASP A 280 -16.98 25.01 4.31
N TYR A 281 -16.66 23.89 4.95
CA TYR A 281 -16.35 23.80 6.38
C TYR A 281 -14.92 24.28 6.72
N ARG A 282 -14.19 24.87 5.74
CA ARG A 282 -12.85 25.42 5.97
C ARG A 282 -12.93 26.76 6.69
N LEU A 283 -12.80 26.73 8.02
CA LEU A 283 -12.85 27.92 8.86
C LEU A 283 -11.95 29.05 8.34
N SER A 284 -12.47 30.27 8.38
CA SER A 284 -11.66 31.49 8.28
C SER A 284 -11.20 31.93 9.67
N ALA A 285 -10.22 32.83 9.75
CA ALA A 285 -9.75 33.37 11.04
C ALA A 285 -10.83 34.16 11.83
N ALA A 286 -11.92 34.57 11.17
CA ALA A 286 -13.12 35.08 11.86
C ALA A 286 -14.02 33.92 12.30
N GLY A 287 -14.36 33.00 11.39
CA GLY A 287 -15.21 31.84 11.68
C GLY A 287 -14.66 30.92 12.78
N TYR A 288 -13.34 30.87 12.99
CA TYR A 288 -12.75 30.16 14.14
C TYR A 288 -12.97 30.89 15.49
N GLN A 289 -13.02 32.22 15.50
CA GLN A 289 -13.42 32.99 16.69
C GLN A 289 -14.93 32.88 16.94
N ASP A 290 -15.75 32.79 15.89
CA ASP A 290 -17.19 32.51 16.00
C ASP A 290 -17.43 31.10 16.57
N HIS A 291 -16.77 30.07 16.00
CA HIS A 291 -16.75 28.69 16.51
C HIS A 291 -16.30 28.60 17.97
N LEU A 292 -15.22 29.29 18.36
CA LEU A 292 -14.79 29.32 19.76
C LEU A 292 -15.82 29.98 20.69
N ALA A 293 -16.53 31.03 20.24
CA ALA A 293 -17.61 31.63 21.02
C ALA A 293 -18.76 30.65 21.23
N ASP A 294 -19.15 29.87 20.21
CA ASP A 294 -20.20 28.84 20.34
C ASP A 294 -19.76 27.69 21.28
N VAL A 295 -18.53 27.19 21.13
CA VAL A 295 -17.93 26.19 22.03
C VAL A 295 -17.84 26.69 23.48
N PHE A 296 -17.56 27.97 23.67
CA PHE A 296 -17.49 28.61 24.99
C PHE A 296 -18.87 28.87 25.59
N GLN A 297 -19.87 29.25 24.78
CA GLN A 297 -21.25 29.42 25.24
C GLN A 297 -21.80 28.12 25.86
N GLY A 298 -21.51 26.97 25.24
CA GLY A 298 -21.90 25.64 25.72
C GLY A 298 -21.13 25.12 26.95
N TRP A 299 -20.16 25.88 27.51
CA TRP A 299 -19.23 25.37 28.54
C TRP A 299 -19.93 24.75 29.76
N SER A 300 -20.97 25.38 30.29
CA SER A 300 -21.67 24.89 31.49
C SER A 300 -22.40 23.56 31.33
N ASP A 301 -22.76 23.19 30.08
CA ASP A 301 -23.51 21.97 29.79
C ASP A 301 -22.59 20.78 29.40
N ARG A 302 -21.26 21.02 29.25
CA ARG A 302 -20.30 19.96 28.92
C ARG A 302 -20.23 18.88 30.00
N PRO A 303 -20.23 17.58 29.65
CA PRO A 303 -20.18 16.49 30.64
C PRO A 303 -18.99 16.57 31.60
N GLU A 304 -17.84 17.04 31.12
CA GLU A 304 -16.62 17.20 31.90
C GLU A 304 -16.76 18.31 32.97
N VAL A 305 -17.50 19.38 32.66
CA VAL A 305 -17.77 20.51 33.55
C VAL A 305 -18.87 20.14 34.55
N VAL A 306 -19.97 19.53 34.08
CA VAL A 306 -21.10 19.08 34.90
C VAL A 306 -20.68 18.01 35.92
N SER A 307 -19.72 17.15 35.58
CA SER A 307 -19.14 16.15 36.50
C SER A 307 -18.10 16.73 37.47
N GLY A 308 -17.65 17.97 37.27
CA GLY A 308 -16.56 18.58 38.03
C GLY A 308 -15.18 18.01 37.71
N GLN A 309 -15.01 17.34 36.57
CA GLN A 309 -13.70 16.93 36.06
C GLN A 309 -12.92 18.14 35.52
N TRP A 310 -13.62 19.07 34.85
CA TRP A 310 -13.11 20.36 34.39
C TRP A 310 -13.58 21.51 35.29
N PRO A 311 -12.92 22.68 35.24
CA PRO A 311 -13.32 23.86 36.01
C PRO A 311 -14.71 24.37 35.60
N ALA A 312 -15.45 24.94 36.57
CA ALA A 312 -16.84 25.38 36.36
C ALA A 312 -16.95 26.55 35.37
N THR A 313 -15.86 27.29 35.18
CA THR A 313 -15.75 28.45 34.28
C THR A 313 -14.47 28.40 33.45
N LEU A 314 -14.47 29.05 32.30
CA LEU A 314 -13.30 29.22 31.44
C LEU A 314 -12.22 30.06 32.13
N GLU A 315 -12.61 31.10 32.88
CA GLU A 315 -11.66 31.92 33.65
C GLU A 315 -10.89 31.08 34.69
N GLU A 316 -11.54 30.17 35.41
CA GLU A 316 -10.87 29.24 36.32
C GLU A 316 -9.93 28.28 35.57
N ALA A 317 -10.31 27.80 34.38
CA ALA A 317 -9.46 26.96 33.55
C ALA A 317 -8.23 27.70 33.02
N TRP A 318 -8.33 29.01 32.79
CA TRP A 318 -7.21 29.85 32.41
C TRP A 318 -6.42 30.41 33.61
N GLY A 319 -6.90 30.20 34.84
CA GLY A 319 -6.25 30.65 36.07
C GLY A 319 -6.42 32.14 36.35
N VAL A 320 -7.48 32.76 35.84
CA VAL A 320 -7.78 34.19 35.98
C VAL A 320 -9.07 34.41 36.80
N PRO A 321 -9.34 35.63 37.32
CA PRO A 321 -10.54 35.88 38.10
C PRO A 321 -11.80 35.75 37.24
N VAL A 322 -12.79 34.99 37.71
CA VAL A 322 -14.13 34.93 37.08
C VAL A 322 -14.77 36.32 37.08
N THR A 323 -15.23 36.77 35.92
CA THR A 323 -15.93 38.05 35.74
C THR A 323 -17.30 37.92 35.10
N HIS A 324 -17.61 36.77 34.49
CA HIS A 324 -18.86 36.54 33.77
C HIS A 324 -19.88 35.72 34.58
N GLU A 325 -21.16 35.85 34.23
CA GLU A 325 -22.23 34.98 34.74
C GLU A 325 -22.40 33.78 33.80
N TYR A 326 -22.61 32.59 34.36
CA TYR A 326 -22.76 31.32 33.63
C TYR A 326 -24.19 30.74 33.81
N PRO A 327 -24.79 30.09 32.80
CA PRO A 327 -24.26 29.87 31.44
C PRO A 327 -24.08 31.18 30.68
N LEU A 328 -23.06 31.23 29.82
CA LEU A 328 -22.61 32.47 29.18
C LEU A 328 -23.64 33.01 28.19
N SER A 329 -23.71 34.34 28.09
CA SER A 329 -24.37 35.00 26.98
C SER A 329 -23.46 35.00 25.74
N GLN A 330 -24.04 35.20 24.54
CA GLN A 330 -23.28 35.36 23.30
C GLN A 330 -22.16 36.42 23.43
N GLU A 331 -22.50 37.62 23.90
CA GLU A 331 -21.56 38.74 24.11
C GLU A 331 -20.42 38.35 25.09
N SER A 332 -20.73 37.56 26.11
CA SER A 332 -19.74 37.07 27.09
C SER A 332 -18.85 35.96 26.52
N ALA A 333 -19.39 35.09 25.67
CA ALA A 333 -18.64 34.02 25.03
C ALA A 333 -17.72 34.57 23.92
N GLU A 334 -18.16 35.59 23.19
CA GLU A 334 -17.35 36.37 22.24
C GLU A 334 -16.20 37.10 22.96
N GLU A 335 -16.45 37.78 24.08
CA GLU A 335 -15.39 38.41 24.89
C GLU A 335 -14.35 37.40 25.40
N LEU A 336 -14.81 36.22 25.84
CA LEU A 336 -13.93 35.13 26.29
C LEU A 336 -13.17 34.46 25.14
N ALA A 337 -13.76 34.34 23.93
CA ALA A 337 -13.09 33.86 22.73
C ALA A 337 -11.97 34.82 22.30
N ASP A 338 -12.25 36.13 22.25
CA ASP A 338 -11.24 37.16 21.99
C ASP A 338 -10.13 37.16 23.05
N TYR A 339 -10.47 37.03 24.34
CA TYR A 339 -9.49 36.89 25.42
C TYR A 339 -8.60 35.63 25.25
N PHE A 340 -9.21 34.50 24.89
CA PHE A 340 -8.47 33.26 24.68
C PHE A 340 -7.47 33.39 23.53
N ILE A 341 -7.91 33.97 22.41
CA ILE A 341 -7.15 34.11 21.17
C ILE A 341 -6.01 35.14 21.30
N ASP A 342 -6.27 36.30 21.90
CA ASP A 342 -5.30 37.41 21.94
C ASP A 342 -4.46 37.48 23.23
N VAL A 343 -4.93 36.88 24.33
CA VAL A 343 -4.26 36.98 25.65
C VAL A 343 -3.83 35.61 26.17
N TYR A 344 -4.74 34.65 26.33
CA TYR A 344 -4.39 33.37 26.96
C TYR A 344 -3.43 32.55 26.09
N ALA A 345 -3.83 32.20 24.86
CA ALA A 345 -3.04 31.33 24.00
C ALA A 345 -1.64 31.92 23.67
N PRO A 346 -1.48 33.23 23.38
CA PRO A 346 -0.15 33.83 23.20
C PRO A 346 0.70 33.85 24.49
N SER A 347 0.09 33.88 25.68
CA SER A 347 0.82 33.77 26.96
C SER A 347 1.37 32.36 27.21
N ARG A 348 0.70 31.32 26.67
CA ARG A 348 1.16 29.92 26.71
C ARG A 348 2.32 29.68 25.75
N SER A 349 2.25 30.24 24.54
CA SER A 349 3.34 30.23 23.56
C SER A 349 3.15 31.30 22.49
N VAL A 350 4.24 31.99 22.14
CA VAL A 350 4.27 33.00 21.05
C VAL A 350 3.95 32.43 19.65
N ASN A 351 3.94 31.09 19.51
CA ASN A 351 3.56 30.42 18.27
C ASN A 351 2.05 30.18 18.14
N ASN A 352 1.26 30.39 19.21
CA ASN A 352 -0.19 30.20 19.23
C ASN A 352 -0.91 31.39 18.57
N ARG A 353 -0.66 31.57 17.26
CA ARG A 353 -1.14 32.69 16.44
C ARG A 353 -2.56 32.41 15.95
N LEU A 354 -3.53 32.36 16.87
CA LEU A 354 -4.90 31.92 16.59
C LEU A 354 -5.72 32.88 15.71
N ARG A 355 -5.38 34.19 15.66
CA ARG A 355 -5.89 35.14 14.63
C ARG A 355 -5.43 34.83 13.20
N GLU A 356 -4.66 33.76 13.00
CA GLU A 356 -4.26 33.22 11.69
C GLU A 356 -4.75 31.78 11.49
N PHE A 357 -5.61 31.26 12.37
CA PHE A 357 -6.16 29.92 12.25
C PHE A 357 -7.22 29.90 11.15
N GLU A 358 -6.87 29.30 10.01
CA GLU A 358 -7.71 29.27 8.82
C GLU A 358 -7.42 27.98 8.01
N GLY A 359 -8.40 27.53 7.24
CA GLY A 359 -8.28 26.39 6.34
C GLY A 359 -8.35 25.02 7.01
N PHE A 360 -8.81 24.93 8.25
CA PHE A 360 -9.11 23.67 8.96
C PHE A 360 -10.60 23.34 8.88
N ILE A 361 -10.93 22.05 8.98
CA ILE A 361 -12.30 21.52 9.01
C ILE A 361 -12.51 20.82 10.37
N VAL A 362 -13.14 21.50 11.32
CA VAL A 362 -13.35 20.99 12.71
C VAL A 362 -14.78 20.54 12.98
N ASP A 363 -15.65 20.68 11.98
CA ASP A 363 -17.07 20.39 11.99
C ASP A 363 -17.49 19.78 10.63
N GLY A 364 -18.80 19.69 10.39
CA GLY A 364 -19.37 19.05 9.19
C GLY A 364 -19.23 17.51 9.15
N PRO A 365 -20.02 16.84 8.27
CA PRO A 365 -19.96 15.39 8.08
C PRO A 365 -18.61 14.86 7.60
N GLU A 366 -18.34 13.60 7.93
CA GLU A 366 -17.15 12.85 7.49
C GLU A 366 -17.59 11.46 7.04
N TYR A 367 -17.07 10.99 5.91
CA TYR A 367 -17.50 9.75 5.28
C TYR A 367 -16.35 8.79 5.01
N LEU A 368 -16.66 7.50 4.86
CA LEU A 368 -15.83 6.48 4.23
C LEU A 368 -16.56 6.04 2.95
N THR A 369 -15.86 6.03 1.81
CA THR A 369 -16.43 5.61 0.52
C THR A 369 -15.59 4.50 -0.11
N VAL A 370 -16.27 3.52 -0.69
CA VAL A 370 -15.72 2.49 -1.58
C VAL A 370 -16.01 2.89 -3.03
N PHE A 371 -14.99 2.84 -3.89
CA PHE A 371 -15.10 3.07 -5.33
C PHE A 371 -14.58 1.86 -6.11
N ASP A 372 -15.22 1.53 -7.23
CA ASP A 372 -14.65 0.67 -8.27
C ASP A 372 -13.43 1.39 -8.88
N SER A 373 -12.21 0.86 -8.73
CA SER A 373 -10.99 1.65 -9.01
C SER A 373 -10.77 1.94 -10.50
N ALA A 374 -11.36 1.15 -11.40
CA ALA A 374 -11.29 1.37 -12.84
C ALA A 374 -12.23 2.52 -13.24
N THR A 375 -13.50 2.38 -12.92
CA THR A 375 -14.56 3.30 -13.39
C THR A 375 -14.67 4.56 -12.55
N GLY A 376 -14.20 4.53 -11.29
CA GLY A 376 -14.47 5.51 -10.27
C GLY A 376 -15.94 5.51 -9.80
N GLU A 377 -16.74 4.47 -10.10
CA GLU A 377 -18.13 4.40 -9.66
C GLU A 377 -18.21 4.23 -8.14
N GLU A 378 -19.06 5.02 -7.49
CA GLU A 378 -19.32 4.89 -6.05
C GLU A 378 -20.08 3.58 -5.80
N LEU A 379 -19.48 2.66 -5.03
CA LEU A 379 -20.12 1.41 -4.65
C LEU A 379 -20.89 1.55 -3.33
N GLN A 380 -20.30 2.23 -2.34
CA GLN A 380 -21.00 2.61 -1.10
C GLN A 380 -20.30 3.77 -0.39
N THR A 381 -21.08 4.74 0.12
CA THR A 381 -20.63 5.70 1.15
C THR A 381 -21.33 5.43 2.49
N ILE A 382 -20.57 5.48 3.58
CA ILE A 382 -21.06 5.40 4.97
C ILE A 382 -20.45 6.54 5.83
N PRO A 383 -21.04 6.88 7.00
CA PRO A 383 -20.40 7.77 7.97
C PRO A 383 -19.02 7.23 8.43
N TYR A 384 -18.01 8.09 8.48
CA TYR A 384 -16.65 7.71 8.88
C TYR A 384 -16.60 7.33 10.36
N LYS A 385 -16.11 6.12 10.67
CA LYS A 385 -15.94 5.66 12.06
C LYS A 385 -14.47 5.65 12.49
N PRO A 386 -14.11 6.30 13.62
CA PRO A 386 -14.96 7.15 14.46
C PRO A 386 -15.03 8.59 13.95
N GLY A 387 -16.22 9.16 14.05
CA GLY A 387 -16.46 10.58 13.82
C GLY A 387 -15.70 11.47 14.81
N ARG A 388 -15.43 12.71 14.39
CA ARG A 388 -14.57 13.69 15.06
C ARG A 388 -14.79 13.88 16.56
N GLY A 389 -16.06 13.89 17.00
CA GLY A 389 -16.44 14.12 18.40
C GLY A 389 -16.45 15.60 18.78
N ASP A 390 -15.26 16.21 18.91
CA ASP A 390 -15.09 17.66 19.06
C ASP A 390 -13.87 18.20 18.29
N ASP A 391 -13.64 19.51 18.34
CA ASP A 391 -12.62 20.24 17.58
C ASP A 391 -11.15 19.96 18.02
N GLY A 392 -10.96 19.01 18.93
CA GLY A 392 -9.67 18.64 19.50
C GLY A 392 -9.57 18.87 21.01
N LEU A 393 -10.57 19.50 21.65
CA LEU A 393 -10.63 19.67 23.11
C LEU A 393 -10.46 18.35 23.87
N LEU A 394 -11.24 17.32 23.56
CA LEU A 394 -11.12 15.99 24.19
C LEU A 394 -9.96 15.17 23.62
N TRP A 395 -9.44 15.50 22.44
CA TRP A 395 -8.21 14.93 21.88
C TRP A 395 -6.94 15.55 22.48
N GLY A 396 -7.05 16.63 23.26
CA GLY A 396 -5.94 17.24 23.99
C GLY A 396 -5.15 18.30 23.20
N ASP A 397 -5.68 18.77 22.07
CA ASP A 397 -5.05 19.77 21.19
C ASP A 397 -4.93 21.17 21.80
N TYR A 398 -5.75 21.45 22.82
CA TYR A 398 -5.76 22.70 23.57
C TYR A 398 -4.94 22.63 24.87
N ALA A 399 -4.60 21.44 25.37
CA ALA A 399 -4.12 21.26 26.75
C ALA A 399 -2.65 21.67 26.95
N MET A 400 -1.84 21.50 25.90
CA MET A 400 -0.39 21.72 25.93
C MET A 400 -0.02 23.21 25.82
N ALA A 401 1.27 23.54 25.93
CA ALA A 401 1.73 24.93 25.82
C ALA A 401 1.66 25.49 24.38
N ARG A 402 1.82 24.62 23.37
CA ARG A 402 1.43 24.90 21.97
C ARG A 402 -0.02 24.43 21.82
N ILE A 403 -0.88 25.33 21.35
CA ILE A 403 -2.31 25.09 21.17
C ILE A 403 -2.55 24.91 19.67
N GLU A 404 -3.10 23.75 19.29
CA GLU A 404 -3.09 23.24 17.92
C GLU A 404 -4.42 22.55 17.57
N PRO A 405 -5.55 23.28 17.49
CA PRO A 405 -6.86 22.69 17.16
C PRO A 405 -6.80 21.95 15.81
N GLY A 406 -7.50 20.82 15.70
CA GLY A 406 -7.42 19.98 14.50
C GLY A 406 -6.07 19.29 14.28
N ASN A 407 -5.31 18.97 15.33
CA ASN A 407 -4.01 18.27 15.23
C ASN A 407 -4.14 16.77 15.54
N ARG A 408 -4.40 16.40 16.80
CA ARG A 408 -4.48 14.99 17.25
C ARG A 408 -5.72 14.28 16.75
N VAL A 409 -6.80 15.04 16.57
CA VAL A 409 -8.07 14.54 16.01
C VAL A 409 -7.93 14.15 14.54
N ASP A 410 -7.18 14.91 13.74
CA ASP A 410 -6.99 14.64 12.30
C ASP A 410 -5.64 13.98 12.01
N ARG A 411 -5.30 12.97 12.83
CA ARG A 411 -4.23 12.01 12.52
C ARG A 411 -4.87 10.72 12.04
N PHE A 412 -4.91 10.49 10.73
CA PHE A 412 -5.45 9.27 10.14
C PHE A 412 -4.34 8.31 9.72
N LEU A 413 -4.58 7.01 9.82
CA LEU A 413 -3.76 5.95 9.22
C LEU A 413 -4.66 4.92 8.52
N SER A 414 -4.14 4.20 7.52
CA SER A 414 -4.83 3.05 6.92
C SER A 414 -3.88 1.91 6.55
N GLY A 415 -4.43 0.70 6.40
CA GLY A 415 -3.74 -0.49 5.90
C GLY A 415 -4.72 -1.60 5.50
N VAL A 416 -4.21 -2.76 5.11
CA VAL A 416 -4.99 -3.96 4.77
C VAL A 416 -4.49 -5.13 5.61
N GLY A 417 -5.38 -5.88 6.25
CA GLY A 417 -5.03 -7.01 7.12
C GLY A 417 -5.83 -8.27 6.78
N TYR A 418 -5.20 -9.44 6.92
CA TYR A 418 -5.83 -10.74 6.68
C TYR A 418 -6.29 -11.34 8.02
N PHE A 419 -7.31 -10.74 8.66
CA PHE A 419 -7.76 -11.10 10.01
C PHE A 419 -8.50 -12.45 10.10
N ASP A 420 -8.77 -13.13 8.97
CA ASP A 420 -9.19 -14.54 8.96
C ASP A 420 -8.15 -15.48 8.32
N GLY A 421 -6.96 -14.96 8.04
CA GLY A 421 -5.88 -15.64 7.34
C GLY A 421 -6.12 -15.86 5.85
N ARG A 422 -7.15 -15.23 5.26
CA ARG A 422 -7.59 -15.52 3.89
C ARG A 422 -8.03 -14.33 3.06
N HIS A 423 -8.84 -13.43 3.61
CA HIS A 423 -9.44 -12.33 2.87
C HIS A 423 -8.92 -10.98 3.40
N PRO A 424 -8.65 -10.01 2.52
CA PRO A 424 -8.20 -8.68 2.91
C PRO A 424 -9.34 -7.88 3.56
N THR A 425 -9.07 -7.31 4.73
CA THR A 425 -9.96 -6.41 5.47
C THR A 425 -9.35 -5.01 5.50
N ALA A 426 -10.16 -3.98 5.22
CA ALA A 426 -9.71 -2.59 5.22
C ALA A 426 -9.55 -2.06 6.66
N VAL A 427 -8.42 -1.44 6.97
CA VAL A 427 -8.09 -0.87 8.29
C VAL A 427 -8.09 0.66 8.20
N PHE A 428 -8.85 1.34 9.07
CA PHE A 428 -8.83 2.80 9.20
C PHE A 428 -8.70 3.22 10.67
N ALA A 429 -7.74 4.10 10.97
CA ALA A 429 -7.45 4.55 12.33
C ALA A 429 -7.51 6.08 12.47
N ARG A 430 -7.84 6.55 13.68
CA ARG A 430 -7.86 7.97 14.05
C ARG A 430 -7.23 8.22 15.42
N GLY A 431 -6.21 9.07 15.44
CA GLY A 431 -5.45 9.46 16.63
C GLY A 431 -4.48 8.38 17.12
N TYR A 432 -3.33 8.82 17.64
CA TYR A 432 -2.33 7.94 18.27
C TYR A 432 -1.58 8.60 19.44
N TYR A 433 -1.37 9.93 19.42
CA TYR A 433 -0.72 10.65 20.52
C TYR A 433 -1.47 10.60 21.86
N THR A 434 -2.79 10.44 21.82
CA THR A 434 -3.70 10.60 22.98
C THR A 434 -4.76 9.51 22.92
N ARG A 435 -6.04 9.80 22.61
CA ARG A 435 -6.98 8.76 22.19
C ARG A 435 -6.46 8.07 20.92
N THR A 436 -6.55 6.74 20.92
CA THR A 436 -6.27 5.88 19.77
C THR A 436 -7.55 5.14 19.41
N THR A 437 -7.88 5.08 18.11
CA THR A 437 -9.03 4.34 17.60
C THR A 437 -8.72 3.68 16.28
N VAL A 438 -9.30 2.51 16.04
CA VAL A 438 -9.18 1.75 14.79
C VAL A 438 -10.52 1.06 14.49
N THR A 439 -11.02 1.19 13.26
CA THR A 439 -12.15 0.41 12.74
C THR A 439 -11.65 -0.47 11.59
N THR A 440 -12.10 -1.71 11.53
CA THR A 440 -11.84 -2.62 10.41
C THR A 440 -13.13 -2.97 9.68
N TYR A 441 -13.05 -3.14 8.35
CA TYR A 441 -14.21 -3.40 7.49
C TYR A 441 -13.95 -4.52 6.49
N ASP A 442 -14.85 -5.51 6.48
CA ASP A 442 -15.02 -6.45 5.37
C ASP A 442 -15.88 -5.78 4.28
N TRP A 443 -15.75 -6.25 3.04
CA TRP A 443 -16.56 -5.83 1.90
C TRP A 443 -17.17 -7.07 1.21
N ASP A 444 -18.46 -7.04 0.86
CA ASP A 444 -19.18 -8.15 0.20
C ASP A 444 -19.58 -7.84 -1.27
N GLY A 445 -18.85 -6.91 -1.87
CA GLY A 445 -19.14 -6.31 -3.18
C GLY A 445 -20.32 -5.33 -3.17
N LYS A 446 -20.98 -5.12 -2.02
CA LYS A 446 -22.21 -4.30 -1.88
C LYS A 446 -22.28 -3.49 -0.59
N HIS A 447 -21.74 -3.98 0.52
CA HIS A 447 -21.79 -3.33 1.83
C HIS A 447 -20.49 -3.52 2.61
N LEU A 448 -19.98 -2.43 3.18
CA LEU A 448 -19.00 -2.45 4.24
C LEU A 448 -19.65 -3.02 5.50
N LYS A 449 -19.02 -4.04 6.08
CA LYS A 449 -19.38 -4.64 7.36
C LYS A 449 -18.23 -4.41 8.33
N GLU A 450 -18.50 -3.77 9.46
CA GLU A 450 -17.52 -3.69 10.55
C GLU A 450 -17.09 -5.10 10.99
N HIS A 451 -15.78 -5.34 11.00
CA HIS A 451 -15.18 -6.57 11.49
C HIS A 451 -14.93 -6.45 12.99
N TRP A 452 -14.14 -5.46 13.41
CA TRP A 452 -14.01 -5.03 14.81
C TRP A 452 -13.76 -3.52 14.95
N TYR A 453 -13.80 -3.03 16.19
CA TYR A 453 -13.55 -1.62 16.52
C TYR A 453 -12.83 -1.47 17.87
N VAL A 454 -11.63 -0.86 17.83
CA VAL A 454 -10.78 -0.55 18.97
C VAL A 454 -10.92 0.93 19.33
N ASP A 455 -11.04 1.22 20.63
CA ASP A 455 -11.11 2.58 21.16
C ASP A 455 -10.52 2.67 22.55
N SER A 456 -9.38 3.35 22.70
CA SER A 456 -8.76 3.60 24.01
C SER A 456 -9.64 4.44 24.95
N GLY A 457 -10.66 5.10 24.40
CA GLY A 457 -11.33 6.23 25.04
C GLY A 457 -10.43 7.45 25.10
N HIS A 458 -11.02 8.60 25.41
CA HIS A 458 -10.27 9.84 25.62
C HIS A 458 -9.38 9.74 26.87
N VAL A 459 -8.22 10.38 26.85
CA VAL A 459 -7.38 10.53 28.04
C VAL A 459 -8.08 11.50 29.01
N PRO A 460 -8.38 11.11 30.26
CA PRO A 460 -8.96 12.03 31.24
C PRO A 460 -8.04 13.24 31.43
N MET A 461 -8.57 14.44 31.24
CA MET A 461 -7.90 15.71 31.53
C MET A 461 -8.65 16.46 32.63
N THR A 462 -7.94 17.09 33.55
CA THR A 462 -8.54 17.94 34.60
C THR A 462 -8.71 19.39 34.17
N ASN A 463 -8.09 19.79 33.06
CA ASN A 463 -8.21 21.11 32.45
C ASN A 463 -7.81 21.01 30.97
N PRO A 464 -8.71 21.24 29.99
CA PRO A 464 -8.40 21.06 28.58
C PRO A 464 -7.51 22.15 27.98
N PHE A 465 -7.16 23.20 28.75
CA PHE A 465 -6.27 24.29 28.31
C PHE A 465 -4.89 24.25 29.01
N ASN A 466 -4.74 23.44 30.05
CA ASN A 466 -3.51 23.38 30.86
C ASN A 466 -3.34 22.01 31.55
N ASP A 467 -3.05 20.98 30.76
CA ASP A 467 -2.79 19.62 31.23
C ASP A 467 -1.86 18.88 30.24
N SER A 468 -1.37 17.68 30.61
CA SER A 468 -0.48 16.85 29.79
C SER A 468 -1.11 15.47 29.53
N PRO A 469 -1.90 15.31 28.45
CA PRO A 469 -2.56 14.03 28.14
C PRO A 469 -1.61 12.96 27.56
N HIS A 470 -0.45 13.35 27.04
CA HIS A 470 0.57 12.40 26.57
C HIS A 470 1.06 11.48 27.69
N GLY A 471 1.23 10.19 27.39
CA GLY A 471 1.78 9.18 28.28
C GLY A 471 0.79 8.61 29.32
N ARG A 472 -0.48 9.05 29.29
CA ARG A 472 -1.53 8.67 30.25
C ARG A 472 -2.57 7.74 29.64
N ASP A 473 -3.21 6.97 30.50
CA ASP A 473 -4.21 5.97 30.15
C ASP A 473 -5.52 6.60 29.65
N GLY A 474 -6.16 5.96 28.66
CA GLY A 474 -7.49 6.34 28.16
C GLY A 474 -8.64 5.85 29.06
N THR A 475 -9.87 6.28 28.79
CA THR A 475 -11.05 5.91 29.61
C THR A 475 -11.55 4.47 29.42
N ASN A 476 -11.20 3.77 28.33
CA ASN A 476 -11.61 2.38 28.13
C ASN A 476 -10.56 1.43 28.74
N PRO A 477 -10.84 0.71 29.85
CA PRO A 477 -9.83 -0.06 30.58
C PRO A 477 -9.19 -1.22 29.80
N GLU A 478 -9.79 -1.64 28.68
CA GLU A 478 -9.27 -2.69 27.80
C GLU A 478 -8.17 -2.14 26.87
N TYR A 479 -8.44 -1.03 26.19
CA TYR A 479 -7.54 -0.40 25.21
C TYR A 479 -6.78 0.83 25.77
N ALA A 480 -6.90 1.11 27.07
CA ALA A 480 -6.37 2.31 27.73
C ALA A 480 -4.86 2.53 27.56
N THR A 481 -4.08 1.46 27.33
CA THR A 481 -2.62 1.50 27.24
C THR A 481 -2.10 1.78 25.83
N ILE A 482 -2.93 1.75 24.79
CA ILE A 482 -2.57 2.06 23.39
C ILE A 482 -2.37 3.58 23.19
N THR A 483 -2.89 4.41 24.10
CA THR A 483 -2.71 5.87 24.07
C THR A 483 -1.22 6.24 24.02
N THR A 484 -0.86 7.21 23.18
CA THR A 484 0.54 7.65 22.95
C THR A 484 1.46 6.58 22.34
N GLN A 485 1.00 5.37 22.00
CA GLN A 485 1.86 4.30 21.46
C GLN A 485 1.96 4.27 19.93
N GLY A 486 0.92 4.71 19.22
CA GLY A 486 0.90 4.64 17.75
C GLY A 486 1.88 5.60 17.09
N ASP A 487 2.40 5.17 15.95
CA ASP A 487 3.43 5.88 15.18
C ASP A 487 2.80 6.67 14.03
N HIS A 488 3.64 7.31 13.21
CA HIS A 488 3.24 7.89 11.93
C HIS A 488 3.03 6.85 10.78
N SER A 489 2.88 5.58 11.13
CA SER A 489 2.53 4.45 10.26
C SER A 489 1.91 3.35 11.12
N LEU A 490 1.57 2.23 10.50
CA LEU A 490 1.19 0.94 11.13
C LEU A 490 1.79 -0.21 10.29
N SER A 491 1.66 -1.46 10.73
CA SER A 491 1.88 -2.65 9.88
C SER A 491 0.91 -3.78 10.24
N LEU A 492 0.69 -4.69 9.28
CA LEU A 492 -0.14 -5.89 9.42
C LEU A 492 0.74 -7.10 9.12
N ALA A 493 0.88 -8.04 10.06
CA ALA A 493 1.74 -9.23 9.93
C ALA A 493 1.29 -10.35 10.89
N ASP A 494 1.57 -11.60 10.55
CA ASP A 494 1.44 -12.76 11.46
C ASP A 494 2.58 -12.69 12.49
N VAL A 495 2.34 -12.11 13.67
CA VAL A 495 3.37 -11.95 14.70
C VAL A 495 3.36 -13.08 15.71
N ASP A 496 2.22 -13.74 15.91
CA ASP A 496 1.98 -14.81 16.89
C ASP A 496 2.19 -16.24 16.30
N GLY A 497 1.95 -16.42 14.99
CA GLY A 497 2.15 -17.68 14.26
C GLY A 497 0.90 -18.54 14.08
N ASP A 498 -0.29 -17.94 14.21
CA ASP A 498 -1.60 -18.58 14.04
C ASP A 498 -2.10 -18.60 12.58
N GLY A 499 -1.51 -17.78 11.70
CA GLY A 499 -1.80 -17.73 10.26
C GLY A 499 -2.70 -16.57 9.81
N LYS A 500 -2.89 -15.54 10.64
CA LYS A 500 -3.64 -14.30 10.36
C LYS A 500 -2.69 -13.09 10.40
N HIS A 501 -3.21 -11.87 10.28
CA HIS A 501 -2.43 -10.66 10.54
C HIS A 501 -2.90 -9.92 11.79
N GLU A 502 -1.97 -9.58 12.68
CA GLU A 502 -2.17 -8.67 13.80
C GLU A 502 -1.82 -7.24 13.37
N LEU A 503 -2.40 -6.24 14.04
CA LEU A 503 -2.14 -4.83 13.77
C LEU A 503 -1.05 -4.29 14.70
N VAL A 504 0.18 -4.20 14.17
CA VAL A 504 1.30 -3.49 14.81
C VAL A 504 1.06 -1.99 14.68
N TYR A 505 0.55 -1.40 15.76
CA TYR A 505 0.23 0.02 15.88
C TYR A 505 1.36 0.75 16.62
N GLY A 506 2.56 0.76 16.01
CA GLY A 506 3.76 1.36 16.58
C GLY A 506 4.25 0.62 17.82
N SER A 507 4.15 1.25 18.98
CA SER A 507 4.56 0.70 20.28
C SER A 507 3.50 -0.18 20.98
N ALA A 508 2.45 -0.59 20.28
CA ALA A 508 1.43 -1.55 20.74
C ALA A 508 0.97 -2.44 19.57
N THR A 509 0.41 -3.61 19.86
CA THR A 509 -0.12 -4.55 18.86
C THR A 509 -1.53 -4.99 19.25
N ILE A 510 -2.44 -4.91 18.28
CA ILE A 510 -3.85 -5.32 18.38
C ILE A 510 -3.98 -6.69 17.69
N ASP A 511 -4.70 -7.60 18.33
CA ASP A 511 -4.87 -9.01 17.96
C ASP A 511 -5.82 -9.18 16.76
N ASP A 512 -5.90 -10.39 16.19
CA ASP A 512 -6.74 -10.65 15.01
C ASP A 512 -8.23 -10.34 15.24
N ASP A 513 -8.71 -10.66 16.45
CA ASP A 513 -10.09 -10.44 16.88
C ASP A 513 -10.39 -8.99 17.33
N GLY A 514 -9.37 -8.12 17.26
CA GLY A 514 -9.43 -6.72 17.68
C GLY A 514 -9.15 -6.50 19.17
N SER A 515 -8.85 -7.54 19.95
CA SER A 515 -8.42 -7.37 21.34
C SER A 515 -7.00 -6.80 21.44
N LEU A 516 -6.55 -6.42 22.64
CA LEU A 516 -5.21 -5.87 22.85
C LEU A 516 -4.21 -6.96 23.20
N LEU A 517 -3.45 -7.44 22.20
CA LEU A 517 -2.38 -8.42 22.38
C LEU A 517 -1.33 -7.88 23.37
N TYR A 518 -0.78 -6.68 23.11
CA TYR A 518 0.04 -5.95 24.11
C TYR A 518 0.22 -4.45 23.81
N SER A 519 0.74 -3.74 24.82
CA SER A 519 1.29 -2.38 24.71
C SER A 519 2.67 -2.36 25.37
N SER A 520 3.72 -1.93 24.66
CA SER A 520 5.11 -2.03 25.13
C SER A 520 5.50 -0.91 26.10
N PHE A 521 6.22 -1.26 27.17
CA PHE A 521 6.71 -0.33 28.18
C PHE A 521 8.21 -0.55 28.46
N GLY A 522 8.87 0.46 29.03
CA GLY A 522 10.26 0.40 29.46
C GLY A 522 10.55 1.31 30.66
N VAL A 523 11.63 1.03 31.38
CA VAL A 523 12.03 1.83 32.55
C VAL A 523 12.88 3.02 32.11
N LEU A 524 12.41 4.22 32.43
CA LEU A 524 13.09 5.48 32.12
C LEU A 524 14.50 5.52 32.74
N PRO A 525 15.58 5.69 31.94
CA PRO A 525 16.95 5.56 32.43
C PRO A 525 17.46 6.82 33.15
N ALA A 526 18.67 6.74 33.72
CA ALA A 526 19.34 7.90 34.31
C ALA A 526 19.61 8.98 33.24
N GLY A 527 19.12 10.19 33.47
CA GLY A 527 19.16 11.29 32.48
C GLY A 527 17.88 11.49 31.67
N SER A 528 16.84 10.70 31.93
CA SER A 528 15.44 10.97 31.53
C SER A 528 14.77 12.01 32.44
N ALA A 529 13.54 12.39 32.07
CA ALA A 529 12.68 13.29 32.84
C ALA A 529 12.23 12.69 34.18
N ALA A 530 12.09 11.36 34.27
CA ALA A 530 11.64 10.66 35.48
C ALA A 530 12.34 9.30 35.69
N PRO A 531 13.65 9.28 36.02
CA PRO A 531 14.43 8.05 36.09
C PRO A 531 13.87 7.02 37.07
N GLY A 532 13.78 5.76 36.62
CA GLY A 532 13.27 4.63 37.39
C GLY A 532 11.75 4.45 37.37
N GLN A 533 11.00 5.32 36.68
CA GLN A 533 9.58 5.08 36.41
C GLN A 533 9.41 4.20 35.17
N ASN A 534 8.39 3.34 35.15
CA ASN A 534 7.98 2.62 33.95
C ASN A 534 7.13 3.55 33.07
N ALA A 535 7.47 3.68 31.80
CA ALA A 535 6.76 4.50 30.83
C ALA A 535 6.47 3.69 29.56
N ARG A 536 5.47 4.13 28.79
CA ARG A 536 5.23 3.68 27.41
C ARG A 536 6.52 3.86 26.59
N LEU A 537 6.77 3.01 25.58
CA LEU A 537 7.86 3.29 24.64
C LEU A 537 7.54 4.56 23.84
N GLY A 538 6.29 4.64 23.37
CA GLY A 538 5.69 5.84 22.82
C GLY A 538 5.91 6.05 21.32
N HIS A 539 5.14 6.99 20.80
CA HIS A 539 5.10 7.43 19.41
C HIS A 539 6.47 7.50 18.70
N GLY A 540 6.50 6.91 17.51
CA GLY A 540 7.62 6.86 16.60
C GLY A 540 7.36 7.41 15.19
N ASP A 541 8.47 7.68 14.51
CA ASP A 541 8.53 8.32 13.19
C ASP A 541 8.90 7.33 12.07
N ALA A 542 9.28 6.10 12.45
CA ALA A 542 9.58 4.96 11.58
C ALA A 542 9.47 3.61 12.33
N MET A 543 8.94 2.59 11.66
CA MET A 543 8.84 1.21 12.16
C MET A 543 9.15 0.22 11.03
N HIS A 544 9.64 -0.96 11.39
CA HIS A 544 9.92 -2.06 10.48
C HIS A 544 9.52 -3.37 11.17
N VAL A 545 8.68 -4.17 10.51
CA VAL A 545 8.17 -5.46 11.03
C VAL A 545 8.58 -6.55 10.05
N ALA A 546 9.46 -7.46 10.48
CA ALA A 546 10.03 -8.51 9.62
C ALA A 546 10.69 -9.59 10.49
N ASP A 547 11.04 -10.72 9.89
CA ASP A 547 12.08 -11.61 10.44
C ASP A 547 13.43 -10.89 10.27
N ILE A 548 14.06 -10.48 11.37
CA ILE A 548 15.30 -9.66 11.38
C ILE A 548 16.47 -10.49 11.92
N ASP A 549 16.27 -11.25 12.99
CA ASP A 549 17.20 -12.22 13.54
C ASP A 549 16.71 -13.66 13.24
N PRO A 550 17.08 -14.28 12.10
CA PRO A 550 16.60 -15.61 11.72
C PRO A 550 17.14 -16.74 12.63
N ALA A 551 17.96 -16.42 13.65
CA ALA A 551 18.28 -17.34 14.73
C ALA A 551 17.23 -17.34 15.87
N ARG A 552 16.29 -16.39 15.86
CA ARG A 552 15.10 -16.29 16.71
C ARG A 552 13.86 -16.74 15.91
N PRO A 553 13.00 -17.61 16.46
CA PRO A 553 11.70 -17.89 15.84
C PRO A 553 10.70 -16.77 16.14
N GLY A 554 10.05 -16.25 15.10
CA GLY A 554 9.05 -15.17 15.17
C GLY A 554 9.40 -14.03 14.22
N LEU A 555 8.71 -12.90 14.36
CA LEU A 555 9.10 -11.63 13.75
C LEU A 555 9.65 -10.67 14.83
N GLU A 556 10.41 -9.67 14.40
CA GLU A 556 10.83 -8.53 15.21
C GLU A 556 10.21 -7.21 14.75
N ILE A 557 10.17 -6.24 15.66
CA ILE A 557 9.80 -4.85 15.38
C ILE A 557 10.97 -3.93 15.72
N TRP A 558 11.65 -3.38 14.70
CA TRP A 558 12.58 -2.27 14.88
C TRP A 558 11.81 -0.94 14.87
N THR A 559 11.98 -0.13 15.92
CA THR A 559 11.25 1.14 16.09
C THR A 559 12.14 2.25 16.62
N VAL A 560 11.78 3.50 16.32
CA VAL A 560 12.44 4.71 16.82
C VAL A 560 11.43 5.72 17.37
N HIS A 561 11.76 6.43 18.45
CA HIS A 561 10.77 7.18 19.25
C HIS A 561 11.06 8.69 19.30
N GLU A 562 10.00 9.51 19.18
CA GLU A 562 10.07 10.98 19.26
C GLU A 562 10.24 11.47 20.71
N GLY A 563 9.70 10.74 21.68
CA GLY A 563 9.46 11.17 23.08
C GLY A 563 10.67 11.59 23.93
N ALA A 564 11.88 11.58 23.37
CA ALA A 564 13.07 12.24 23.89
C ALA A 564 13.45 11.88 25.34
N THR A 565 13.32 12.82 26.28
CA THR A 565 13.60 12.58 27.71
C THR A 565 12.47 11.87 28.44
N SER A 566 11.30 11.73 27.81
CA SER A 566 10.13 11.02 28.32
C SER A 566 9.95 9.61 27.74
N ALA A 567 10.80 9.21 26.77
CA ALA A 567 10.83 7.86 26.22
C ALA A 567 11.93 7.01 26.90
N PRO A 568 11.70 5.71 27.17
CA PRO A 568 12.73 4.80 27.69
C PRO A 568 13.90 4.60 26.71
N TYR A 569 13.61 4.62 25.41
CA TYR A 569 14.57 4.45 24.31
C TYR A 569 14.33 5.52 23.24
N GLY A 570 15.35 5.87 22.48
CA GLY A 570 15.22 6.54 21.17
C GLY A 570 15.14 5.54 20.01
N SER A 571 15.65 4.32 20.19
CA SER A 571 15.45 3.20 19.26
C SER A 571 15.41 1.86 20.02
N ALA A 572 14.51 0.96 19.64
CA ALA A 572 14.31 -0.34 20.27
C ALA A 572 14.03 -1.44 19.24
N MET A 573 14.60 -2.63 19.49
CA MET A 573 14.21 -3.88 18.86
C MET A 573 13.29 -4.64 19.81
N ARG A 574 12.14 -5.10 19.32
CA ARG A 574 11.18 -5.90 20.06
C ARG A 574 10.92 -7.22 19.38
N ASP A 575 10.61 -8.24 20.19
CA ASP A 575 9.87 -9.41 19.73
C ASP A 575 8.45 -9.00 19.33
N ALA A 576 7.98 -9.42 18.16
CA ALA A 576 6.71 -8.94 17.61
C ALA A 576 5.48 -9.56 18.29
N ALA A 577 5.54 -10.82 18.76
CA ALA A 577 4.45 -11.51 19.45
C ALA A 577 4.15 -10.96 20.86
N THR A 578 5.20 -10.56 21.59
CA THR A 578 5.11 -10.25 23.03
C THR A 578 5.43 -8.79 23.37
N GLY A 579 6.06 -8.06 22.45
CA GLY A 579 6.51 -6.69 22.67
C GLY A 579 7.69 -6.56 23.64
N GLU A 580 8.36 -7.67 24.00
CA GLU A 580 9.58 -7.67 24.83
C GLU A 580 10.70 -6.92 24.10
N VAL A 581 11.29 -5.91 24.75
CA VAL A 581 12.44 -5.18 24.21
C VAL A 581 13.70 -6.03 24.34
N LEU A 582 14.11 -6.65 23.23
CA LEU A 582 15.31 -7.49 23.11
C LEU A 582 16.57 -6.65 23.35
N PHE A 583 16.64 -5.49 22.73
CA PHE A 583 17.63 -4.45 23.02
C PHE A 583 17.10 -3.06 22.65
N GLY A 584 17.67 -2.02 23.26
CA GLY A 584 17.33 -0.64 22.96
C GLY A 584 18.40 0.35 23.42
N GLU A 585 18.28 1.58 22.96
CA GLU A 585 19.21 2.66 23.26
C GLU A 585 18.48 3.95 23.59
N TYR A 586 18.84 4.61 24.69
CA TYR A 586 18.28 5.90 25.08
C TYR A 586 19.01 7.08 24.42
N SER A 587 18.24 7.95 23.76
CA SER A 587 18.72 9.13 23.05
C SER A 587 18.71 10.41 23.90
N GLY A 588 17.72 10.57 24.79
CA GLY A 588 17.40 11.84 25.45
C GLY A 588 16.96 12.96 24.50
N ARG A 589 16.59 12.62 23.27
CA ARG A 589 16.13 13.52 22.21
C ARG A 589 15.24 12.77 21.21
N ASP A 590 14.49 13.51 20.40
CA ASP A 590 13.86 12.97 19.20
C ASP A 590 14.86 12.14 18.36
N THR A 591 14.40 10.99 17.89
CA THR A 591 15.12 10.05 17.02
C THR A 591 14.27 9.72 15.80
N GLY A 592 13.70 10.72 15.13
CA GLY A 592 12.70 10.57 14.07
C GLY A 592 13.14 9.93 12.73
N ARG A 593 14.05 8.94 12.75
CA ARG A 593 14.41 8.07 11.63
C ARG A 593 15.03 6.73 12.08
N GLY A 594 14.50 5.63 11.58
CA GLY A 594 15.08 4.29 11.62
C GLY A 594 15.25 3.73 10.19
N MET A 595 15.93 2.59 10.07
CA MET A 595 15.89 1.69 8.91
C MET A 595 16.41 0.31 9.29
N ILE A 596 16.00 -0.72 8.53
CA ILE A 596 16.59 -2.05 8.55
C ILE A 596 17.02 -2.48 7.13
N GLY A 597 17.95 -3.42 7.04
CA GLY A 597 18.34 -4.09 5.79
C GLY A 597 19.71 -4.74 5.87
N ASP A 598 19.85 -5.97 5.39
CA ASP A 598 21.16 -6.59 5.12
C ASP A 598 21.98 -5.69 4.19
N ILE A 599 23.08 -5.15 4.72
CA ILE A 599 24.06 -4.35 3.99
C ILE A 599 25.49 -4.90 4.16
N LEU A 600 25.66 -5.93 4.98
CA LEU A 600 26.92 -6.62 5.28
C LEU A 600 26.72 -8.16 5.28
N PRO A 601 26.66 -8.82 4.11
CA PRO A 601 26.52 -10.29 3.96
C PRO A 601 27.53 -11.21 4.70
N GLU A 602 28.53 -10.64 5.39
CA GLU A 602 29.42 -11.34 6.32
C GLU A 602 28.93 -11.33 7.79
N VAL A 603 27.78 -10.71 8.05
CA VAL A 603 27.06 -10.62 9.33
C VAL A 603 25.72 -11.35 9.14
N PRO A 604 25.36 -12.33 9.99
CA PRO A 604 24.06 -13.00 9.90
C PRO A 604 22.91 -12.10 10.34
N GLY A 605 21.76 -12.24 9.68
CA GLY A 605 20.57 -11.45 9.97
C GLY A 605 20.59 -10.06 9.34
N ILE A 606 19.51 -9.31 9.53
CA ILE A 606 19.31 -7.99 8.94
C ILE A 606 19.88 -6.89 9.86
N GLU A 607 20.74 -6.02 9.32
CA GLU A 607 21.22 -4.85 10.07
C GLU A 607 20.09 -3.88 10.42
N ASN A 608 20.21 -3.20 11.56
CA ASN A 608 19.31 -2.15 12.02
C ASN A 608 20.07 -0.87 12.38
N TRP A 609 19.51 0.29 12.02
CA TRP A 609 20.08 1.60 12.35
C TRP A 609 19.06 2.73 12.57
N GLY A 610 19.59 3.85 13.07
CA GLY A 610 18.86 5.07 13.47
C GLY A 610 19.68 5.93 14.44
N MET A 611 20.28 5.29 15.43
CA MET A 611 21.29 5.89 16.33
C MET A 611 22.73 5.41 16.08
N ARG A 612 22.88 4.13 15.74
CA ARG A 612 24.13 3.41 15.43
C ARG A 612 23.80 2.32 14.41
N LEU A 613 24.79 1.78 13.70
CA LEU A 613 24.62 0.52 12.98
C LEU A 613 24.78 -0.67 13.94
N ARG A 614 23.95 -1.70 13.77
CA ARG A 614 23.93 -2.92 14.58
C ARG A 614 23.58 -4.13 13.71
N ALA A 615 24.14 -5.29 14.04
CA ALA A 615 23.65 -6.57 13.57
C ALA A 615 22.26 -6.89 14.16
N ALA A 616 21.61 -7.93 13.66
CA ALA A 616 20.29 -8.38 14.13
C ALA A 616 20.26 -8.64 15.66
N ASP A 617 21.30 -9.29 16.21
CA ASP A 617 21.47 -9.56 17.65
C ASP A 617 21.69 -8.30 18.53
N GLY A 618 21.72 -7.11 17.91
CA GLY A 618 21.96 -5.82 18.55
C GLY A 618 23.43 -5.47 18.75
N THR A 619 24.38 -6.32 18.36
CA THR A 619 25.83 -6.05 18.41
C THR A 619 26.17 -4.82 17.58
N VAL A 620 26.78 -3.82 18.22
CA VAL A 620 27.09 -2.53 17.59
C VAL A 620 28.24 -2.66 16.58
N ILE A 621 27.96 -2.35 15.32
CA ILE A 621 28.93 -2.35 14.23
C ILE A 621 29.63 -0.98 14.18
N PRO A 622 30.97 -0.91 14.27
CA PRO A 622 31.69 0.36 14.37
C PRO A 622 31.89 1.00 12.98
N GLY A 623 31.07 2.00 12.65
CA GLY A 623 31.19 2.73 11.39
C GLY A 623 30.24 3.92 11.27
N GLY A 624 29.94 4.29 10.02
CA GLY A 624 28.72 5.01 9.69
C GLY A 624 27.57 4.02 9.42
N SER A 625 26.48 4.53 8.86
CA SER A 625 25.33 3.75 8.37
C SER A 625 24.85 4.35 7.04
N PRO A 626 24.02 3.64 6.26
CA PRO A 626 23.32 4.19 5.10
C PRO A 626 22.31 5.30 5.48
N GLY A 627 21.62 5.81 4.47
CA GLY A 627 20.44 6.66 4.67
C GLY A 627 19.30 5.94 5.40
N THR A 628 18.33 6.70 5.91
CA THR A 628 17.20 6.20 6.70
C THR A 628 15.89 6.68 6.08
N ASN A 629 15.61 6.22 4.87
CA ASN A 629 14.50 6.72 4.05
C ASN A 629 13.62 5.58 3.53
N MET A 630 14.02 4.92 2.45
CA MET A 630 13.37 3.72 1.93
C MET A 630 14.45 2.69 1.61
N SER A 631 14.26 1.43 2.02
CA SER A 631 15.00 0.30 1.46
C SER A 631 14.52 0.01 0.03
N ILE A 632 15.35 -0.69 -0.75
CA ILE A 632 14.97 -1.27 -2.04
C ILE A 632 15.82 -2.52 -2.33
N ARG A 633 15.18 -3.58 -2.81
CA ARG A 633 15.75 -4.85 -3.30
C ARG A 633 16.08 -4.71 -4.79
N TRP A 634 17.09 -3.89 -5.09
CA TRP A 634 17.46 -3.54 -6.46
C TRP A 634 18.45 -4.51 -7.10
N SER A 635 19.20 -5.27 -6.29
CA SER A 635 20.45 -5.91 -6.70
C SER A 635 20.34 -7.43 -6.79
N PRO A 636 21.15 -8.09 -7.64
CA PRO A 636 20.96 -9.50 -7.99
C PRO A 636 21.34 -10.49 -6.87
N ASP A 637 21.79 -10.01 -5.71
CA ASP A 637 22.39 -10.77 -4.60
C ASP A 637 21.57 -10.69 -3.30
N LEU A 638 20.28 -10.33 -3.39
CA LEU A 638 19.29 -10.22 -2.29
C LEU A 638 19.62 -9.15 -1.22
N THR A 639 20.75 -8.44 -1.34
CA THR A 639 21.16 -7.40 -0.38
C THR A 639 20.25 -6.16 -0.46
N THR A 640 20.25 -5.35 0.60
CA THR A 640 19.48 -4.12 0.69
C THR A 640 20.24 -2.91 0.13
N GLN A 641 19.58 -2.13 -0.72
CA GLN A 641 20.03 -0.79 -1.10
C GLN A 641 19.09 0.27 -0.53
N VAL A 642 19.48 1.54 -0.58
CA VAL A 642 18.69 2.65 0.00
C VAL A 642 18.38 3.72 -1.04
N VAL A 643 17.11 4.11 -1.12
CA VAL A 643 16.64 5.23 -1.94
C VAL A 643 16.88 6.55 -1.20
N ASN A 644 17.71 7.42 -1.77
CA ASN A 644 18.08 8.72 -1.22
C ASN A 644 17.56 9.87 -2.11
N GLY A 645 17.12 10.95 -1.47
CA GLY A 645 16.74 12.22 -2.12
C GLY A 645 15.76 13.02 -1.24
N SER A 646 15.84 14.35 -1.27
CA SER A 646 14.89 15.23 -0.58
C SER A 646 14.68 16.58 -1.29
N GLY A 647 13.44 17.05 -1.34
CA GLY A 647 13.01 18.36 -1.85
C GLY A 647 13.40 18.70 -3.31
N ASN A 648 14.63 19.19 -3.49
CA ASN A 648 15.20 19.61 -4.78
C ASN A 648 16.34 18.68 -5.27
N GLN A 649 16.67 17.63 -4.53
CA GLN A 649 17.69 16.65 -4.91
C GLN A 649 17.11 15.64 -5.91
N THR A 650 17.94 15.23 -6.88
CA THR A 650 17.69 14.08 -7.75
C THR A 650 17.57 12.80 -6.92
N THR A 651 16.64 11.91 -7.24
CA THR A 651 16.50 10.62 -6.54
C THR A 651 17.58 9.62 -6.97
N THR A 652 18.06 8.80 -6.03
CA THR A 652 19.20 7.91 -6.26
C THR A 652 19.12 6.64 -5.43
N ILE A 653 19.56 5.50 -5.96
CA ILE A 653 19.74 4.26 -5.20
C ILE A 653 21.23 4.08 -4.88
N ASP A 654 21.54 3.87 -3.61
CA ASP A 654 22.89 3.61 -3.10
C ASP A 654 22.99 2.24 -2.42
N ASP A 655 23.94 1.43 -2.90
CA ASP A 655 24.43 0.21 -2.27
C ASP A 655 25.55 0.57 -1.28
N TRP A 656 25.59 -0.08 -0.11
CA TRP A 656 26.53 0.26 0.96
C TRP A 656 28.00 -0.08 0.63
N LYS A 657 28.25 -1.09 -0.20
CA LYS A 657 29.60 -1.58 -0.56
C LYS A 657 30.03 -1.17 -1.97
N ARG A 658 29.11 -1.21 -2.93
CA ARG A 658 29.32 -0.86 -4.35
C ARG A 658 29.08 0.62 -4.63
N GLY A 659 28.33 1.31 -3.77
CA GLY A 659 28.02 2.74 -3.87
C GLY A 659 26.83 3.01 -4.80
N ARG A 660 26.90 4.09 -5.56
CA ARG A 660 25.82 4.55 -6.43
C ARG A 660 25.50 3.54 -7.54
N VAL A 661 24.33 2.89 -7.47
CA VAL A 661 23.83 1.99 -8.53
C VAL A 661 22.85 2.71 -9.50
N LEU A 662 21.96 3.58 -9.00
CA LEU A 662 21.06 4.37 -9.85
C LEU A 662 21.10 5.86 -9.52
N THR A 663 21.20 6.73 -10.53
CA THR A 663 20.90 8.17 -10.41
C THR A 663 19.74 8.51 -11.35
N ALA A 664 18.55 8.70 -10.80
CA ALA A 664 17.32 8.92 -11.55
C ALA A 664 17.21 10.39 -12.00
N THR A 665 17.98 10.76 -13.04
CA THR A 665 18.08 12.14 -13.54
C THR A 665 16.72 12.75 -13.87
N ASP A 666 16.54 14.02 -13.52
CA ASP A 666 15.30 14.80 -13.71
C ASP A 666 14.05 14.25 -12.99
N THR A 667 14.22 13.33 -12.04
CA THR A 667 13.17 12.90 -11.08
C THR A 667 13.35 13.55 -9.70
N ARG A 668 12.35 13.39 -8.83
CA ARG A 668 12.35 13.87 -7.44
C ARG A 668 11.68 12.89 -6.50
N THR A 669 12.04 12.99 -5.22
CA THR A 669 11.29 12.45 -4.09
C THR A 669 10.26 13.45 -3.57
N ASN A 670 9.36 12.96 -2.71
CA ASN A 670 8.17 13.64 -2.21
C ASN A 670 8.30 14.06 -0.74
N ASN A 671 7.23 14.66 -0.21
CA ASN A 671 7.01 14.90 1.22
C ASN A 671 8.14 15.71 1.90
N GLY A 672 8.73 16.63 1.12
CA GLY A 672 9.69 17.64 1.59
C GLY A 672 11.01 17.06 2.11
N THR A 673 11.17 17.04 3.43
CA THR A 673 12.32 16.46 4.12
C THR A 673 12.13 14.99 4.48
N LYS A 674 10.92 14.42 4.34
CA LYS A 674 10.74 12.97 4.44
C LYS A 674 11.47 12.29 3.30
N GLY A 675 11.23 12.71 2.06
CA GLY A 675 12.04 12.32 0.91
C GLY A 675 11.64 10.98 0.31
N ASN A 676 10.37 10.60 0.46
CA ASN A 676 9.86 9.32 0.00
C ASN A 676 9.88 9.22 -1.55
N PRO A 677 10.11 8.03 -2.12
CA PRO A 677 9.69 7.77 -3.50
C PRO A 677 8.16 7.89 -3.64
N SER A 678 7.63 7.79 -4.87
CA SER A 678 6.17 7.69 -5.05
C SER A 678 5.66 6.30 -4.65
N LEU A 679 6.40 5.26 -5.02
CA LEU A 679 6.25 3.87 -4.56
C LEU A 679 7.60 3.15 -4.73
N VAL A 680 7.87 2.12 -3.92
CA VAL A 680 8.89 1.10 -4.20
C VAL A 680 8.23 -0.26 -4.05
N ALA A 681 8.08 -1.01 -5.14
CA ALA A 681 7.46 -2.33 -5.12
C ALA A 681 7.88 -3.16 -6.34
N ASP A 682 7.93 -4.49 -6.20
CA ASP A 682 7.81 -5.41 -7.34
C ASP A 682 6.42 -5.20 -7.96
N VAL A 683 6.37 -4.49 -9.09
CA VAL A 683 5.12 -4.29 -9.85
C VAL A 683 5.15 -5.09 -11.15
N PHE A 684 6.32 -5.44 -11.67
CA PHE A 684 6.52 -6.35 -12.80
C PHE A 684 7.98 -6.80 -12.85
N GLY A 685 8.33 -7.68 -13.77
CA GLY A 685 9.64 -8.30 -13.77
C GLY A 685 9.70 -9.45 -12.76
N ASP A 686 10.88 -9.72 -12.22
CA ASP A 686 11.08 -10.71 -11.17
C ASP A 686 10.99 -10.05 -9.77
N TRP A 687 11.35 -10.78 -8.72
CA TRP A 687 11.27 -10.36 -7.31
C TRP A 687 11.95 -9.03 -6.92
N ARG A 688 12.70 -8.38 -7.81
CA ARG A 688 13.40 -7.12 -7.52
C ARG A 688 12.42 -5.95 -7.61
N GLU A 689 12.57 -4.99 -6.72
CA GLU A 689 11.62 -3.88 -6.58
C GLU A 689 11.88 -2.76 -7.59
N GLU A 690 10.83 -2.27 -8.26
CA GLU A 690 10.86 -1.04 -9.02
C GLU A 690 11.02 0.20 -8.12
N LEU A 691 11.68 1.22 -8.66
CA LEU A 691 11.62 2.58 -8.12
C LEU A 691 10.65 3.43 -8.95
N LEU A 692 9.52 3.81 -8.35
CA LEU A 692 8.55 4.74 -8.94
C LEU A 692 8.77 6.14 -8.36
N VAL A 693 9.12 7.10 -9.22
CA VAL A 693 9.43 8.48 -8.84
C VAL A 693 8.93 9.47 -9.87
N ARG A 694 8.25 10.53 -9.43
CA ARG A 694 7.81 11.58 -10.35
C ARG A 694 8.96 12.28 -11.05
N THR A 695 8.72 12.67 -12.30
CA THR A 695 9.49 13.71 -13.00
C THR A 695 9.48 15.03 -12.23
N ALA A 696 10.49 15.88 -12.45
CA ALA A 696 10.69 17.11 -11.69
C ALA A 696 9.50 18.08 -11.76
N ASP A 697 8.82 18.16 -12.89
CA ASP A 697 7.62 18.96 -13.14
C ASP A 697 6.29 18.22 -12.90
N SER A 698 6.35 16.89 -12.69
CA SER A 698 5.21 15.96 -12.60
C SER A 698 4.40 15.85 -13.91
N SER A 699 5.10 15.81 -15.05
CA SER A 699 4.52 15.45 -16.36
C SER A 699 4.40 13.94 -16.58
N ALA A 700 5.19 13.14 -15.85
CA ALA A 700 5.18 11.69 -15.84
C ALA A 700 5.58 11.10 -14.48
N LEU A 701 5.12 9.88 -14.18
CA LEU A 701 5.68 9.00 -13.16
C LEU A 701 6.76 8.13 -13.83
N ARG A 702 8.01 8.25 -13.38
CA ARG A 702 9.11 7.47 -13.94
C ARG A 702 9.28 6.18 -13.16
N ILE A 703 9.29 5.06 -13.88
CA ILE A 703 9.47 3.71 -13.32
C ILE A 703 10.82 3.17 -13.78
N TYR A 704 11.63 2.74 -12.83
CA TYR A 704 12.91 2.06 -13.05
C TYR A 704 12.82 0.63 -12.50
N THR A 705 13.14 -0.37 -13.32
CA THR A 705 13.39 -1.76 -12.90
C THR A 705 14.88 -2.08 -13.00
N SER A 706 15.35 -3.09 -12.27
CA SER A 706 16.77 -3.49 -12.29
C SER A 706 17.15 -4.21 -13.58
N THR A 707 18.40 -4.02 -14.02
CA THR A 707 18.95 -4.71 -15.22
C THR A 707 20.26 -5.45 -14.90
N GLU A 708 20.49 -5.78 -13.64
CA GLU A 708 21.60 -6.62 -13.19
C GLU A 708 21.13 -8.08 -13.09
N VAL A 709 21.67 -8.96 -13.95
CA VAL A 709 21.24 -10.38 -14.03
C VAL A 709 21.43 -11.10 -12.71
N THR A 710 20.39 -11.77 -12.20
CA THR A 710 20.43 -12.58 -10.98
C THR A 710 20.58 -14.08 -11.27
N THR A 711 20.97 -14.84 -10.24
CA THR A 711 20.94 -16.31 -10.22
C THR A 711 19.92 -16.84 -9.21
N HIS A 712 18.93 -16.00 -8.86
CA HIS A 712 17.89 -16.29 -7.89
C HIS A 712 16.51 -16.26 -8.53
N LYS A 713 15.87 -17.43 -8.58
CA LYS A 713 14.43 -17.55 -8.87
C LYS A 713 13.65 -17.41 -7.56
N LEU A 714 12.75 -16.45 -7.48
CA LEU A 714 11.84 -16.24 -6.34
C LEU A 714 10.49 -15.81 -6.91
N THR A 715 9.40 -16.07 -6.18
CA THR A 715 8.07 -15.58 -6.54
C THR A 715 8.05 -14.06 -6.55
N THR A 716 7.15 -13.46 -7.32
CA THR A 716 6.85 -12.02 -7.15
C THR A 716 6.47 -11.74 -5.69
N LEU A 717 7.00 -10.66 -5.14
CA LEU A 717 6.80 -10.28 -3.74
C LEU A 717 5.33 -9.91 -3.47
N MET A 718 4.58 -9.50 -4.50
CA MET A 718 3.14 -9.20 -4.37
C MET A 718 2.27 -10.44 -4.14
N HIS A 719 2.83 -11.65 -4.22
CA HIS A 719 2.16 -12.88 -3.77
C HIS A 719 2.51 -13.28 -2.31
N ASP A 720 3.30 -12.47 -1.61
CA ASP A 720 3.43 -12.53 -0.14
C ASP A 720 2.42 -11.56 0.49
N VAL A 721 1.52 -12.09 1.34
CA VAL A 721 0.39 -11.31 1.87
C VAL A 721 0.81 -10.16 2.77
N GLN A 722 1.91 -10.29 3.52
CA GLN A 722 2.45 -9.18 4.30
C GLN A 722 3.02 -8.13 3.35
N TYR A 723 3.86 -8.50 2.39
CA TYR A 723 4.46 -7.56 1.45
C TYR A 723 3.42 -6.79 0.62
N ARG A 724 2.38 -7.47 0.13
CA ARG A 724 1.29 -6.84 -0.65
C ARG A 724 0.43 -5.89 0.19
N ALA A 725 0.17 -6.25 1.45
CA ALA A 725 -0.50 -5.37 2.42
C ALA A 725 0.39 -4.17 2.84
N GLU A 726 1.68 -4.41 3.05
CA GLU A 726 2.66 -3.38 3.36
C GLU A 726 2.92 -2.43 2.18
N THR A 727 2.73 -2.92 0.95
CA THR A 727 2.71 -2.11 -0.28
C THR A 727 1.48 -1.21 -0.34
N ALA A 728 0.28 -1.72 -0.04
CA ALA A 728 -0.94 -0.91 0.05
C ALA A 728 -0.87 0.20 1.13
N ARG A 729 -0.16 -0.05 2.24
CA ARG A 729 0.07 0.97 3.28
C ARG A 729 1.29 1.88 3.04
N GLN A 730 2.02 1.77 1.92
CA GLN A 730 3.15 2.69 1.64
C GLN A 730 2.72 4.16 1.53
N GLN A 731 1.50 4.45 1.07
CA GLN A 731 1.00 5.83 1.00
C GLN A 731 0.61 6.43 2.37
N THR A 732 0.55 5.61 3.43
CA THR A 732 0.03 6.01 4.75
C THR A 732 1.00 6.94 5.48
N THR A 733 0.61 8.21 5.62
CA THR A 733 1.23 9.26 6.43
C THR A 733 2.73 9.48 6.19
N TYR A 734 3.61 8.74 6.87
CA TYR A 734 5.06 8.81 6.67
C TYR A 734 5.48 7.45 6.12
N ASN A 735 5.54 7.35 4.78
CA ASN A 735 5.77 6.12 4.03
C ASN A 735 6.92 5.29 4.62
N GLN A 736 6.63 4.06 5.01
CA GLN A 736 7.62 3.04 5.43
C GLN A 736 7.81 2.01 4.30
N PRO A 737 8.94 1.29 4.25
CA PRO A 737 9.13 0.20 3.29
C PRO A 737 8.14 -0.95 3.46
N ALA A 738 8.10 -1.85 2.48
CA ALA A 738 7.42 -3.13 2.58
C ALA A 738 8.39 -4.26 2.92
N TYR A 739 7.92 -5.22 3.71
CA TYR A 739 8.65 -6.42 4.13
C TYR A 739 7.80 -7.68 3.91
N THR A 740 8.49 -8.79 3.66
CA THR A 740 7.89 -10.13 3.47
C THR A 740 7.57 -10.82 4.79
N SER A 741 6.60 -11.75 4.77
CA SER A 741 6.26 -12.63 5.90
C SER A 741 7.38 -13.61 6.31
N TYR A 742 8.46 -13.69 5.52
CA TYR A 742 9.61 -14.54 5.73
C TYR A 742 10.91 -13.72 5.65
N TYR A 743 11.98 -14.21 6.28
CA TYR A 743 13.33 -13.65 6.22
C TYR A 743 13.77 -13.36 4.78
N PHE A 744 14.31 -12.18 4.50
CA PHE A 744 14.67 -11.82 3.12
C PHE A 744 15.97 -11.01 3.03
N ALA A 745 17.09 -11.71 2.88
CA ALA A 745 18.45 -11.20 2.80
C ALA A 745 19.37 -12.17 2.03
N SER A 746 20.66 -11.86 1.92
CA SER A 746 21.64 -12.64 1.14
C SER A 746 22.02 -14.01 1.72
N ASP A 747 21.70 -14.32 2.98
CA ASP A 747 21.88 -15.63 3.62
C ASP A 747 20.57 -16.43 3.77
N LEU A 748 19.55 -16.11 2.97
CA LEU A 748 18.23 -16.78 2.92
C LEU A 748 18.31 -18.32 2.77
N ASP A 749 17.71 -19.04 3.71
CA ASP A 749 17.34 -20.45 3.58
C ASP A 749 16.07 -20.59 2.71
N TRP A 750 16.24 -20.97 1.45
CA TRP A 750 15.14 -21.18 0.50
C TRP A 750 14.08 -22.19 0.97
N SER A 751 14.38 -23.06 1.95
CA SER A 751 13.38 -23.97 2.54
C SER A 751 12.42 -23.29 3.54
N LYS A 752 12.60 -21.98 3.79
CA LYS A 752 11.72 -21.13 4.61
C LYS A 752 10.74 -20.28 3.82
N VAL A 753 11.02 -20.05 2.54
CA VAL A 753 10.13 -19.28 1.66
C VAL A 753 8.82 -20.04 1.48
N PRO A 754 7.64 -19.40 1.66
CA PRO A 754 6.35 -20.07 1.50
C PRO A 754 6.15 -20.67 0.10
N VAL A 755 5.58 -21.87 0.05
CA VAL A 755 5.18 -22.56 -1.19
C VAL A 755 3.70 -22.90 -1.10
N LEU A 756 2.89 -22.27 -1.94
CA LEU A 756 1.42 -22.31 -1.86
C LEU A 756 0.79 -23.40 -2.74
N THR A 757 1.58 -24.14 -3.53
CA THR A 757 1.06 -25.21 -4.39
C THR A 757 0.77 -26.50 -3.61
N THR A 758 -0.37 -27.13 -3.91
CA THR A 758 -0.77 -28.40 -3.31
C THR A 758 -0.18 -29.60 -4.09
N PRO A 759 0.53 -30.53 -3.44
CA PRO A 759 1.03 -31.74 -4.10
C PRO A 759 -0.09 -32.64 -4.63
N ALA A 760 -0.11 -32.87 -5.94
CA ALA A 760 -1.00 -33.77 -6.65
C ALA A 760 -0.23 -35.00 -7.18
N THR A 761 -0.86 -36.18 -7.12
CA THR A 761 -0.31 -37.42 -7.67
C THR A 761 -1.01 -37.76 -8.99
N PRO A 762 -0.32 -37.67 -10.14
CA PRO A 762 -0.86 -38.13 -11.40
C PRO A 762 -1.26 -39.61 -11.36
N GLY A 763 -2.38 -39.94 -12.01
CA GLY A 763 -2.72 -41.33 -12.32
C GLY A 763 -2.00 -41.83 -13.58
N GLU A 764 -1.63 -43.10 -13.58
CA GLU A 764 -0.97 -43.78 -14.71
C GLU A 764 -1.92 -43.90 -15.93
N PRO A 765 -1.49 -43.53 -17.15
CA PRO A 765 -2.28 -43.70 -18.36
C PRO A 765 -2.32 -45.16 -18.81
N THR A 766 -3.46 -45.60 -19.36
CA THR A 766 -3.61 -46.95 -19.93
C THR A 766 -3.38 -46.92 -21.43
N PHE A 767 -2.24 -47.46 -21.87
CA PHE A 767 -1.93 -47.73 -23.27
C PHE A 767 -2.71 -48.96 -23.77
N LYS A 768 -3.37 -48.87 -24.94
CA LYS A 768 -4.25 -49.93 -25.48
C LYS A 768 -3.92 -50.23 -26.94
N ASP A 769 -3.03 -51.20 -27.11
CA ASP A 769 -2.67 -51.82 -28.38
C ASP A 769 -3.88 -52.54 -29.01
N ARG A 770 -4.04 -52.39 -30.33
CA ARG A 770 -5.08 -53.00 -31.16
C ARG A 770 -4.49 -53.41 -32.53
N PRO A 771 -3.63 -54.46 -32.57
CA PRO A 771 -2.77 -54.75 -33.73
C PRO A 771 -3.51 -54.86 -35.06
N GLY A 772 -2.94 -54.26 -36.11
CA GLY A 772 -3.54 -54.27 -37.44
C GLY A 772 -4.90 -53.55 -37.56
N THR A 773 -5.26 -52.66 -36.63
CA THR A 773 -6.52 -51.88 -36.71
C THR A 773 -6.36 -50.36 -36.85
N ALA A 774 -5.15 -49.81 -36.62
CA ALA A 774 -4.84 -48.37 -36.62
C ALA A 774 -5.81 -47.56 -35.72
N ARG A 775 -5.94 -48.01 -34.47
CA ARG A 775 -6.93 -47.50 -33.46
C ARG A 775 -6.36 -47.53 -32.05
N ASP A 776 -5.06 -47.49 -31.95
CA ASP A 776 -4.27 -47.61 -30.74
C ASP A 776 -4.55 -46.37 -29.89
N GLU A 777 -4.79 -46.59 -28.61
CA GLU A 777 -5.53 -45.66 -27.76
C GLU A 777 -4.78 -45.43 -26.45
N VAL A 778 -4.25 -44.23 -26.28
CA VAL A 778 -3.85 -43.72 -24.96
C VAL A 778 -5.13 -43.35 -24.21
N GLN A 779 -5.24 -43.82 -22.98
CA GLN A 779 -6.29 -43.44 -22.04
C GLN A 779 -5.66 -42.76 -20.83
N VAL A 780 -5.71 -41.44 -20.78
CA VAL A 780 -5.35 -40.69 -19.58
C VAL A 780 -6.50 -40.74 -18.55
N PRO A 781 -6.22 -40.58 -17.26
CA PRO A 781 -7.22 -40.27 -16.25
C PRO A 781 -7.92 -38.93 -16.51
N THR A 782 -9.22 -38.84 -16.25
CA THR A 782 -10.03 -37.61 -16.44
C THR A 782 -10.45 -36.93 -15.12
N ASN A 783 -10.11 -37.53 -13.98
CA ASN A 783 -10.64 -37.17 -12.66
C ASN A 783 -9.51 -37.00 -11.63
N VAL A 784 -8.37 -36.43 -12.05
CA VAL A 784 -7.25 -36.08 -11.16
C VAL A 784 -7.28 -34.56 -11.03
N ALA A 785 -7.57 -34.07 -9.83
CA ALA A 785 -7.58 -32.63 -9.57
C ALA A 785 -6.16 -32.07 -9.71
N GLY A 786 -6.04 -30.88 -10.30
CA GLY A 786 -4.77 -30.18 -10.43
C GLY A 786 -3.80 -30.75 -11.47
N ILE A 787 -4.22 -31.66 -12.36
CA ILE A 787 -3.36 -32.27 -13.39
C ILE A 787 -4.03 -32.23 -14.77
N THR A 788 -3.38 -31.55 -15.71
CA THR A 788 -3.67 -31.64 -17.15
C THR A 788 -2.72 -32.65 -17.79
N TYR A 789 -3.24 -33.45 -18.73
CA TYR A 789 -2.45 -34.43 -19.47
C TYR A 789 -2.21 -33.98 -20.90
N TYR A 790 -1.02 -34.28 -21.41
CA TYR A 790 -0.59 -34.08 -22.79
C TYR A 790 -0.17 -35.43 -23.39
N VAL A 791 -0.43 -35.64 -24.68
CA VAL A 791 -0.01 -36.82 -25.45
C VAL A 791 0.73 -36.35 -26.70
N ASN A 792 1.97 -36.78 -26.89
CA ASN A 792 2.89 -36.33 -27.95
C ASN A 792 2.98 -34.79 -28.06
N GLY A 793 2.85 -34.08 -26.93
CA GLY A 793 2.87 -32.62 -26.85
C GLY A 793 1.50 -31.93 -26.99
N GLU A 794 0.43 -32.63 -27.38
CA GLU A 794 -0.92 -32.05 -27.52
C GLU A 794 -1.78 -32.30 -26.27
N GLU A 795 -2.52 -31.28 -25.81
CA GLU A 795 -3.38 -31.36 -24.62
C GLU A 795 -4.58 -32.31 -24.83
N VAL A 796 -4.88 -33.15 -23.83
CA VAL A 796 -5.98 -34.13 -23.90
C VAL A 796 -7.34 -33.50 -23.59
N THR A 797 -7.79 -32.61 -24.47
CA THR A 797 -9.12 -31.95 -24.46
C THR A 797 -10.33 -32.91 -24.57
N SER A 798 -10.11 -34.22 -24.73
CA SER A 798 -11.18 -35.20 -24.88
C SER A 798 -11.87 -35.51 -23.54
N ALA A 799 -13.16 -35.24 -23.44
CA ALA A 799 -13.98 -35.44 -22.21
C ALA A 799 -14.12 -36.92 -21.73
N ASN A 800 -13.39 -37.86 -22.32
CA ASN A 800 -13.27 -39.25 -21.85
C ASN A 800 -11.80 -39.73 -21.78
N GLY A 801 -10.83 -38.82 -21.90
CA GLY A 801 -9.40 -39.08 -21.75
C GLY A 801 -8.76 -39.92 -22.85
N LYS A 802 -9.35 -40.01 -24.04
CA LYS A 802 -8.90 -40.90 -25.12
C LYS A 802 -8.27 -40.15 -26.29
N VAL A 803 -6.98 -40.36 -26.48
CA VAL A 803 -6.24 -39.96 -27.68
C VAL A 803 -5.99 -41.19 -28.54
N ARG A 804 -6.03 -41.02 -29.87
CA ARG A 804 -5.52 -42.05 -30.80
C ARG A 804 -4.09 -41.74 -31.18
N VAL A 805 -3.27 -42.77 -31.21
CA VAL A 805 -1.84 -42.70 -31.51
C VAL A 805 -1.48 -43.70 -32.61
N THR A 806 -0.29 -43.55 -33.19
CA THR A 806 0.29 -44.46 -34.20
C THR A 806 1.81 -44.41 -34.07
N GLY A 807 2.46 -45.55 -33.80
CA GLY A 807 3.85 -45.58 -33.33
C GLY A 807 3.97 -45.02 -31.90
N GLU A 808 5.11 -44.42 -31.59
CA GLU A 808 5.47 -43.92 -30.25
C GLU A 808 4.44 -42.92 -29.66
N ALA A 809 4.16 -43.10 -28.37
CA ALA A 809 3.20 -42.33 -27.60
C ALA A 809 3.77 -41.94 -26.24
N ASP A 810 4.26 -40.70 -26.13
CA ASP A 810 4.64 -40.05 -24.90
C ASP A 810 3.41 -39.42 -24.23
N VAL A 811 3.30 -39.56 -22.91
CA VAL A 811 2.26 -38.97 -22.08
C VAL A 811 2.93 -38.18 -20.96
N VAL A 812 2.56 -36.91 -20.83
CA VAL A 812 3.07 -36.03 -19.77
C VAL A 812 1.91 -35.49 -18.94
N ALA A 813 2.05 -35.58 -17.62
CA ALA A 813 1.21 -34.88 -16.66
C ALA A 813 1.86 -33.55 -16.29
N VAL A 814 1.11 -32.47 -16.42
CA VAL A 814 1.49 -31.11 -16.04
C VAL A 814 0.54 -30.66 -14.93
N PRO A 815 1.02 -30.15 -13.79
CA PRO A 815 0.16 -29.56 -12.79
C PRO A 815 -0.50 -28.27 -13.32
N THR A 816 -1.75 -28.02 -12.94
CA THR A 816 -2.39 -26.72 -13.17
C THR A 816 -1.99 -25.73 -12.06
N ALA A 817 -2.42 -24.47 -12.20
CA ALA A 817 -2.12 -23.43 -11.22
C ALA A 817 -2.55 -23.86 -9.80
N TRP A 818 -1.72 -23.53 -8.81
CA TRP A 818 -1.84 -23.93 -7.40
C TRP A 818 -1.60 -25.42 -7.11
N TYR A 819 -1.07 -26.19 -8.07
CA TYR A 819 -0.69 -27.58 -7.86
C TYR A 819 0.77 -27.86 -8.21
N SER A 820 1.32 -28.92 -7.61
CA SER A 820 2.67 -29.41 -7.85
C SER A 820 2.67 -30.93 -8.02
N ILE A 821 3.68 -31.51 -8.69
CA ILE A 821 3.81 -32.97 -8.75
C ILE A 821 4.35 -33.47 -7.41
N ALA A 822 3.60 -34.37 -6.75
CA ALA A 822 4.00 -34.93 -5.46
C ALA A 822 5.35 -35.67 -5.53
N GLU A 823 6.17 -35.54 -4.47
CA GLU A 823 7.54 -36.06 -4.44
C GLU A 823 7.60 -37.57 -4.78
N GLY A 824 8.39 -37.92 -5.80
CA GLY A 824 8.55 -39.30 -6.26
C GLY A 824 7.38 -39.87 -7.07
N ALA A 825 6.34 -39.10 -7.37
CA ALA A 825 5.29 -39.50 -8.31
C ALA A 825 5.79 -39.50 -9.76
N ALA A 826 5.26 -40.39 -10.58
CA ALA A 826 5.52 -40.38 -12.02
C ALA A 826 4.65 -39.31 -12.70
N SER A 827 5.28 -38.46 -13.52
CA SER A 827 4.61 -37.46 -14.37
C SER A 827 4.83 -37.69 -15.87
N GLN A 828 5.59 -38.71 -16.26
CA GLN A 828 5.90 -39.03 -17.65
C GLN A 828 5.84 -40.54 -17.88
N TRP A 829 5.25 -40.98 -19.00
CA TRP A 829 5.16 -42.38 -19.42
C TRP A 829 5.24 -42.46 -20.94
N SER A 830 5.91 -43.47 -21.48
CA SER A 830 5.95 -43.70 -22.93
C SER A 830 5.62 -45.16 -23.28
N ALA A 831 5.07 -45.36 -24.48
CA ALA A 831 4.87 -46.67 -25.07
C ALA A 831 5.07 -46.62 -26.59
N ASP A 832 5.65 -47.68 -27.14
CA ASP A 832 5.70 -47.92 -28.58
C ASP A 832 4.60 -48.92 -28.98
N PHE A 833 4.06 -48.78 -30.19
CA PHE A 833 2.94 -49.56 -30.71
C PHE A 833 3.32 -50.19 -32.07
N ASP A 834 3.57 -51.51 -32.07
CA ASP A 834 3.90 -52.31 -33.26
C ASP A 834 2.71 -52.34 -34.28
N ASP A 835 3.00 -52.12 -35.57
CA ASP A 835 2.04 -52.13 -36.73
C ASP A 835 1.39 -53.50 -37.05
#